data_AF-A0A943V063-F1
#
_entry.id   AF-A0A943V063-F1
#
_cell.length_a   1.000
_cell.length_b   1.000
_cell.length_c   1.000
_cell.angle_alpha   90.00
_cell.angle_beta   90.00
_cell.angle_gamma   90.00
#
_symmetry.space_group_name_H-M   'P 1'
#
loop_
_entity.id
_entity.type
_entity.pdbx_description
1 polymer ?
#
loop_
_entity_poly.entity_id
_entity_poly.type
_entity_poly.pdbx_seq_one_letter_code
_entity_poly.pdbx_strand_id
1 'polypeptide(L)'
;MFDLNDADAIILLKKKLERDFSHAAETLLATTKPNRKTVDAILAKASEEKPCSPHQEKLGINPTPIRHTLVHANNDVLPALPCAKTLKTLEPQISVFFAELKDRYDEPLIYQLFNHLSTDIDAIDRAFIDLFNAYQTQPQRALDMAEARLPNSFLVFVANRARIDYDGGNLWGNMFDIIGINDTNVQANFKQTFAKIIKTKGLPLFAKDEEANFYFYTALLHGGLSYDSWEDLWSSSLVPLAKCILRNQGPFGKSADGHQILHELRSTEGRFLPKTSVRKILDRAPSRITAPLLEAGLEVAIQVESSKRIDRDEAATTLISSSQLPEAALRALSSTEERLSDKLNHWSDTETNGRHVRGIVYLPHASLQLDLDAGEVYACWERQQFPAYFVDYAVEYRIDGKLVKSMKFIPSVGKCLLEKTRIPLPPSTRYEIELALIAIDEHAERRTTIGLLTQSFARNKPACFEFIRQSNGVYRLREKNERLSKERTIAYVVKPGYSIKPRCGMTPISRYESRGSWEGEQVFVFSVSPSASGSIVDSKTGVEYAVWQERYIATIDKTHILGKTSDSVDLYGFRPSSIGTNGGLPIISVEAFDGRNAINDLDITCIVDDRRIAVPRKALWDETESDNIAKIAFDLSEAYGINWHVEKCSVEIKQRSIGDGAVLRYRFAVIPIQEF
;
A
#
# COMPACT_ATOMS: atom_id res chain seq x y z
N MET A 1 23.03 3.22 36.69
CA MET A 1 24.40 2.65 36.77
C MET A 1 24.20 1.35 37.53
N PHE A 2 24.27 0.20 36.86
CA PHE A 2 23.98 -1.11 37.46
C PHE A 2 25.10 -1.50 38.43
N ASP A 3 24.71 -2.12 39.56
CA ASP A 3 25.63 -2.55 40.61
C ASP A 3 26.52 -3.69 40.09
N LEU A 4 27.82 -3.63 40.38
CA LEU A 4 28.85 -4.56 39.86
C LEU A 4 28.59 -6.02 40.29
N ASN A 5 27.89 -6.20 41.41
CA ASN A 5 27.53 -7.53 41.92
C ASN A 5 26.50 -8.26 41.05
N ASP A 6 25.65 -7.53 40.32
CA ASP A 6 24.64 -8.13 39.43
C ASP A 6 25.28 -8.64 38.13
N ALA A 7 26.33 -7.96 37.65
CA ALA A 7 27.05 -8.35 36.44
C ALA A 7 27.79 -9.68 36.63
N ASP A 8 28.42 -9.89 37.78
CA ASP A 8 29.12 -11.14 38.10
C ASP A 8 28.15 -12.32 38.24
N ALA A 9 26.98 -12.10 38.85
CA ALA A 9 25.94 -13.12 38.95
C ALA A 9 25.42 -13.56 37.57
N ILE A 10 25.21 -12.61 36.65
CA ILE A 10 24.76 -12.86 35.28
C ILE A 10 25.83 -13.62 34.48
N ILE A 11 27.10 -13.25 34.62
CA ILE A 11 28.23 -13.93 33.96
C ILE A 11 28.37 -15.37 34.49
N LEU A 12 28.16 -15.58 35.79
CA LEU A 12 28.24 -16.90 36.42
C LEU A 12 27.06 -17.80 36.01
N LEU A 13 25.86 -17.22 35.85
CA LEU A 13 24.68 -17.91 35.32
C LEU A 13 24.89 -18.31 33.86
N LYS A 14 25.42 -17.39 33.03
CA LYS A 14 25.72 -17.65 31.62
C LYS A 14 26.72 -18.78 31.46
N LYS A 15 27.81 -18.77 32.24
CA LYS A 15 28.81 -19.87 32.24
C LYS A 15 28.24 -21.21 32.71
N LYS A 16 27.23 -21.23 33.57
CA LYS A 16 26.54 -22.48 33.99
C LYS A 16 25.60 -23.00 32.91
N LEU A 17 24.83 -22.12 32.26
CA LEU A 17 23.94 -22.47 31.16
C LEU A 17 24.69 -22.98 29.92
N GLU A 18 25.87 -22.43 29.64
CA GLU A 18 26.72 -22.87 28.51
C GLU A 18 27.41 -24.22 28.75
N ARG A 19 27.57 -24.63 30.01
CA ARG A 19 28.26 -25.89 30.36
C ARG A 19 27.34 -27.10 30.41
N ASP A 20 26.11 -26.93 30.91
CA ASP A 20 25.11 -27.99 30.99
C ASP A 20 23.70 -27.39 31.07
N PHE A 21 23.12 -27.13 29.89
CA PHE A 21 21.86 -26.41 29.74
C PHE A 21 20.69 -27.14 30.42
N SER A 22 20.62 -28.46 30.29
CA SER A 22 19.51 -29.27 30.81
C SER A 22 19.48 -29.29 32.33
N HIS A 23 20.63 -29.47 32.99
CA HIS A 23 20.71 -29.48 34.45
C HIS A 23 20.50 -28.09 35.06
N ALA A 24 21.00 -27.03 34.41
CA ALA A 24 20.81 -25.64 34.85
C ALA A 24 19.34 -25.19 34.74
N ALA A 25 18.66 -25.57 33.65
CA ALA A 25 17.24 -25.29 33.46
C ALA A 25 16.37 -26.04 34.49
N GLU A 26 16.65 -27.31 34.76
CA GLU A 26 15.97 -28.07 35.82
C GLU A 26 16.17 -27.44 37.21
N THR A 27 17.36 -26.93 37.51
CA THR A 27 17.64 -26.29 38.81
C THR A 27 16.93 -24.94 38.96
N LEU A 28 16.74 -24.19 37.87
CA LEU A 28 15.99 -22.92 37.86
C LEU A 28 14.48 -23.11 37.88
N LEU A 29 13.98 -24.21 37.29
CA LEU A 29 12.56 -24.56 37.21
C LEU A 29 12.09 -25.42 38.40
N ALA A 30 13.00 -26.01 39.16
CA ALA A 30 12.70 -26.69 40.41
C ALA A 30 12.27 -25.67 41.48
N THR A 31 10.95 -25.49 41.55
CA THR A 31 10.23 -24.70 42.56
C THR A 31 10.68 -25.03 43.99
N THR A 32 11.64 -24.29 44.51
CA THR A 32 11.89 -24.24 45.95
C THR A 32 10.78 -23.42 46.58
N LYS A 33 9.82 -24.10 47.21
CA LYS A 33 8.77 -23.47 48.03
C LYS A 33 9.44 -22.42 48.94
N PRO A 34 9.03 -21.14 48.88
CA PRO A 34 9.67 -20.09 49.66
C PRO A 34 9.56 -20.41 51.15
N ASN A 35 10.69 -20.33 51.85
CA ASN A 35 10.80 -20.61 53.27
C ASN A 35 9.90 -19.64 54.05
N ARG A 36 8.80 -20.17 54.60
CA ARG A 36 7.71 -19.44 55.26
C ARG A 36 8.22 -18.46 56.33
N LYS A 37 9.32 -18.79 57.03
CA LYS A 37 9.96 -17.90 58.01
C LYS A 37 10.52 -16.60 57.40
N THR A 38 10.99 -16.65 56.15
CA THR A 38 11.53 -15.48 55.43
C THR A 38 10.39 -14.61 54.92
N VAL A 39 9.30 -15.25 54.47
CA VAL A 39 8.08 -14.57 54.01
C VAL A 39 7.37 -13.89 55.20
N ASP A 40 7.27 -14.58 56.34
CA ASP A 40 6.67 -14.03 57.56
C ASP A 40 7.51 -12.88 58.15
N ALA A 41 8.85 -12.93 58.02
CA ALA A 41 9.73 -11.83 58.43
C ALA A 41 9.60 -10.59 57.52
N ILE A 42 9.33 -10.78 56.23
CA ILE A 42 9.07 -9.70 55.25
C ILE A 42 7.67 -9.13 55.48
N LEU A 43 6.67 -9.97 55.74
CA LEU A 43 5.30 -9.56 56.06
C LEU A 43 5.19 -8.85 57.41
N ALA A 44 5.98 -9.25 58.42
CA ALA A 44 6.04 -8.57 59.71
C ALA A 44 6.63 -7.16 59.58
N LYS A 45 7.63 -6.96 58.71
CA LYS A 45 8.17 -5.63 58.38
C LYS A 45 7.18 -4.75 57.60
N ALA A 46 6.30 -5.36 56.80
CA ALA A 46 5.25 -4.64 56.08
C ALA A 46 4.03 -4.29 56.96
N SER A 47 3.92 -4.89 58.16
CA SER A 47 2.76 -4.72 59.06
C SER A 47 2.93 -3.62 60.13
N GLU A 48 4.09 -2.94 60.19
CA GLU A 48 4.31 -1.84 61.15
C GLU A 48 3.85 -0.46 60.66
N GLU A 49 3.35 -0.33 59.44
CA GLU A 49 2.74 0.91 58.96
C GLU A 49 1.20 0.86 59.10
N LYS A 50 0.67 1.73 59.97
CA LYS A 50 -0.74 1.79 60.39
C LYS A 50 -1.73 2.11 59.25
N PRO A 51 -3.01 1.66 59.36
CA PRO A 51 -3.99 1.67 58.28
C PRO A 51 -4.90 2.91 58.28
N CYS A 52 -5.40 3.29 57.10
CA CYS A 52 -6.64 4.08 56.96
C CYS A 52 -7.48 3.56 55.79
N SER A 53 -8.71 3.13 56.09
CA SER A 53 -9.78 2.69 55.17
C SER A 53 -10.70 3.87 54.76
N PRO A 54 -11.75 3.70 53.93
CA PRO A 54 -11.73 3.63 52.47
C PRO A 54 -12.62 4.72 51.82
N HIS A 55 -12.15 5.41 50.77
CA HIS A 55 -13.03 6.13 49.83
C HIS A 55 -12.38 6.35 48.45
N GLN A 56 -13.03 5.80 47.41
CA GLN A 56 -13.02 6.20 46.00
C GLN A 56 -11.75 6.88 45.44
N GLU A 57 -10.87 6.12 44.77
CA GLU A 57 -9.71 6.70 44.06
C GLU A 57 -9.80 6.56 42.54
N LYS A 58 -9.81 7.73 41.89
CA LYS A 58 -9.35 7.97 40.52
C LYS A 58 -7.85 7.66 40.46
N LEU A 59 -7.44 6.77 39.57
CA LEU A 59 -6.02 6.47 39.32
C LEU A 59 -5.35 7.65 38.59
N GLY A 60 -4.78 8.56 39.37
CA GLY A 60 -3.72 9.46 38.94
C GLY A 60 -2.37 8.75 39.04
N ILE A 61 -1.67 8.60 37.93
CA ILE A 61 -0.28 8.12 37.90
C ILE A 61 0.61 9.36 38.04
N ASN A 62 1.21 9.56 39.21
CA ASN A 62 2.31 10.51 39.39
C ASN A 62 3.64 9.80 39.04
N PRO A 63 4.35 10.20 37.98
CA PRO A 63 5.71 9.72 37.74
C PRO A 63 6.69 10.42 38.70
N THR A 64 7.58 9.63 39.29
CA THR A 64 8.68 10.13 40.14
C THR A 64 9.60 11.03 39.29
N PRO A 65 9.87 12.29 39.68
CA PRO A 65 10.65 13.19 38.85
C PRO A 65 12.12 12.81 38.89
N ILE A 66 12.64 12.30 37.77
CA ILE A 66 14.09 12.18 37.54
C ILE A 66 14.61 13.61 37.29
N ARG A 67 15.14 14.25 38.33
CA ARG A 67 15.81 15.56 38.21
C ARG A 67 17.16 15.38 37.51
N HIS A 68 17.19 15.52 36.20
CA HIS A 68 18.41 15.92 35.49
C HIS A 68 18.42 17.44 35.37
N THR A 69 19.46 18.07 35.93
CA THR A 69 19.75 19.50 35.75
C THR A 69 20.05 19.76 34.27
N LEU A 70 19.03 20.20 33.53
CA LEU A 70 19.18 20.72 32.17
C LEU A 70 19.90 22.08 32.26
N VAL A 71 21.22 22.04 32.12
CA VAL A 71 22.05 23.23 31.89
C VAL A 71 21.51 23.94 30.65
N HIS A 72 21.40 25.27 30.71
CA HIS A 72 21.00 26.16 29.61
C HIS A 72 21.83 25.89 28.34
N ALA A 73 21.37 24.97 27.50
CA ALA A 73 21.88 24.77 26.16
C ALA A 73 21.12 25.72 25.23
N ASN A 74 21.85 26.44 24.37
CA ASN A 74 21.28 27.18 23.25
C ASN A 74 20.27 26.29 22.50
N ASN A 75 19.16 26.88 22.04
CA ASN A 75 18.11 26.22 21.23
C ASN A 75 18.65 25.56 19.94
N ASP A 76 19.95 25.67 19.65
CA ASP A 76 20.62 25.13 18.47
C ASP A 76 21.08 23.68 18.59
N VAL A 77 21.20 23.09 19.77
CA VAL A 77 21.79 21.76 19.95
C VAL A 77 20.80 20.78 20.58
N LEU A 78 20.53 19.66 19.89
CA LEU A 78 19.73 18.56 20.45
C LEU A 78 20.38 18.02 21.74
N PRO A 79 19.61 17.76 22.81
CA PRO A 79 20.14 17.33 24.08
C PRO A 79 20.79 15.95 23.97
N ALA A 80 21.73 15.65 24.86
CA ALA A 80 22.40 14.34 24.91
C ALA A 80 21.53 13.22 25.50
N LEU A 81 20.22 13.26 25.28
CA LEU A 81 19.26 12.25 25.72
C LEU A 81 19.26 11.05 24.75
N PRO A 82 19.03 9.82 25.23
CA PRO A 82 18.91 8.64 24.36
C PRO A 82 17.86 8.82 23.25
N CYS A 83 16.69 9.37 23.58
CA CYS A 83 15.62 9.65 22.61
C CYS A 83 16.05 10.62 21.51
N ALA A 84 16.75 11.71 21.87
CA ALA A 84 17.26 12.69 20.92
C ALA A 84 18.36 12.10 20.01
N LYS A 85 19.18 11.18 20.52
CA LYS A 85 20.18 10.45 19.69
C LYS A 85 19.50 9.54 18.67
N THR A 86 18.48 8.80 19.08
CA THR A 86 17.67 7.95 18.19
C THR A 86 17.06 8.79 17.06
N LEU A 87 16.35 9.86 17.41
CA LEU A 87 15.72 10.76 16.43
C LEU A 87 16.74 11.40 15.48
N LYS A 88 17.88 11.86 16.00
CA LYS A 88 18.97 12.41 15.17
C LYS A 88 19.54 11.39 14.19
N THR A 89 19.53 10.11 14.54
CA THR A 89 20.06 9.03 13.70
C THR A 89 19.10 8.68 12.57
N LEU A 90 17.79 8.71 12.85
CA LEU A 90 16.74 8.38 11.89
C LEU A 90 16.37 9.55 10.95
N GLU A 91 16.53 10.80 11.40
CA GLU A 91 16.12 11.98 10.62
C GLU A 91 16.67 12.03 9.19
N PRO A 92 17.97 11.76 8.91
CA PRO A 92 18.49 11.75 7.55
C PRO A 92 17.88 10.63 6.68
N GLN A 93 17.67 9.45 7.25
CA GLN A 93 17.06 8.31 6.56
C GLN A 93 15.61 8.62 6.17
N ILE A 94 14.83 9.20 7.09
CA ILE A 94 13.45 9.60 6.82
C ILE A 94 13.42 10.71 5.76
N SER A 95 14.39 11.63 5.78
CA SER A 95 14.52 12.66 4.75
C SER A 95 14.73 12.08 3.34
N VAL A 96 15.49 10.98 3.22
CA VAL A 96 15.66 10.26 1.93
C VAL A 96 14.32 9.67 1.49
N PHE A 97 13.59 9.00 2.39
CA PHE A 97 12.28 8.44 2.07
C PHE A 97 11.26 9.51 1.65
N PHE A 98 11.27 10.70 2.28
CA PHE A 98 10.43 11.81 1.83
C PHE A 98 10.80 12.30 0.42
N ALA A 99 12.08 12.32 0.07
CA ALA A 99 12.51 12.68 -1.28
C ALA A 99 12.03 11.64 -2.31
N GLU A 100 12.15 10.35 -1.98
CA GLU A 100 11.62 9.25 -2.81
C GLU A 100 10.10 9.35 -2.98
N LEU A 101 9.38 9.67 -1.90
CA LEU A 101 7.93 9.80 -1.93
C LEU A 101 7.46 10.94 -2.83
N LYS A 102 8.10 12.11 -2.74
CA LYS A 102 7.85 13.26 -3.65
C LYS A 102 8.31 12.98 -5.08
N ASP A 103 9.19 12.01 -5.27
CA ASP A 103 9.56 11.58 -6.60
C ASP A 103 8.47 10.70 -7.25
N ARG A 104 7.84 9.86 -6.42
CA ARG A 104 6.82 8.90 -6.83
C ARG A 104 5.43 9.49 -7.01
N TYR A 105 5.00 10.36 -6.11
CA TYR A 105 3.63 10.88 -6.08
C TYR A 105 3.61 12.40 -6.28
N ASP A 106 2.59 12.89 -6.98
CA ASP A 106 2.33 14.32 -7.12
C ASP A 106 1.83 14.94 -5.83
N GLU A 107 1.00 14.18 -5.11
CA GLU A 107 0.43 14.56 -3.82
C GLU A 107 0.77 13.51 -2.77
N PRO A 108 2.04 13.51 -2.30
CA PRO A 108 2.54 12.51 -1.39
C PRO A 108 1.93 12.64 0.01
N LEU A 109 1.51 11.51 0.58
CA LEU A 109 1.01 11.41 1.96
C LEU A 109 1.97 10.63 2.86
N ILE A 110 2.10 11.06 4.11
CA ILE A 110 3.09 10.51 5.05
C ILE A 110 2.88 9.01 5.32
N TYR A 111 1.64 8.52 5.40
CA TYR A 111 1.36 7.10 5.67
C TYR A 111 1.99 6.16 4.63
N GLN A 112 2.23 6.63 3.41
CA GLN A 112 2.86 5.85 2.35
C GLN A 112 4.32 5.49 2.70
N LEU A 113 4.93 6.16 3.68
CA LEU A 113 6.24 5.83 4.23
C LEU A 113 6.22 4.75 5.30
N PHE A 114 5.06 4.44 5.90
CA PHE A 114 5.00 3.57 7.08
C PHE A 114 5.49 2.15 6.80
N ASN A 115 5.30 1.64 5.57
CA ASN A 115 5.85 0.33 5.20
C ASN A 115 7.38 0.32 5.18
N HIS A 116 8.00 1.39 4.65
CA HIS A 116 9.45 1.58 4.65
C HIS A 116 10.00 1.81 6.07
N LEU A 117 9.18 2.38 6.95
CA LEU A 117 9.51 2.67 8.34
C LEU A 117 8.97 1.62 9.31
N SER A 118 8.57 0.44 8.84
CA SER A 118 7.89 -0.57 9.67
C SER A 118 8.71 -0.99 10.89
N THR A 119 10.05 -0.92 10.81
CA THR A 119 10.93 -1.20 11.95
C THR A 119 11.20 -0.01 12.87
N ASP A 120 11.01 1.20 12.36
CA ASP A 120 11.54 2.43 12.98
C ASP A 120 10.42 3.29 13.59
N ILE A 121 9.16 3.13 13.12
CA ILE A 121 8.02 3.95 13.55
C ILE A 121 7.79 3.89 15.07
N ASP A 122 7.91 2.71 15.69
CA ASP A 122 7.78 2.53 17.14
C ASP A 122 8.93 3.18 17.92
N ALA A 123 10.11 3.28 17.32
CA ALA A 123 11.25 3.96 17.93
C ALA A 123 11.10 5.48 17.84
N ILE A 124 10.59 5.99 16.71
CA ILE A 124 10.25 7.41 16.53
C ILE A 124 9.17 7.82 17.54
N ASP A 125 8.10 7.03 17.65
CA ASP A 125 6.96 7.30 18.53
C ASP A 125 7.40 7.43 19.99
N ARG A 126 8.10 6.40 20.50
CA ARG A 126 8.63 6.40 21.87
C ARG A 126 9.62 7.54 22.10
N ALA A 127 10.50 7.82 21.15
CA ALA A 127 11.50 8.87 21.32
C ALA A 127 10.89 10.27 21.40
N PHE A 128 9.80 10.57 20.65
CA PHE A 128 9.09 11.84 20.81
C PHE A 128 8.32 11.92 22.13
N ILE A 129 7.66 10.83 22.55
CA ILE A 129 7.00 10.77 23.87
C ILE A 129 8.02 11.04 24.98
N ASP A 130 9.16 10.36 24.96
CA ASP A 130 10.25 10.57 25.92
C ASP A 130 10.82 12.00 25.87
N LEU A 131 10.93 12.58 24.66
CA LEU A 131 11.40 13.95 24.48
C LEU A 131 10.43 14.97 25.12
N PHE A 132 9.13 14.88 24.84
CA PHE A 132 8.15 15.77 25.47
C PHE A 132 8.04 15.53 26.98
N ASN A 133 8.17 14.27 27.43
CA ASN A 133 8.23 13.93 28.85
C ASN A 133 9.42 14.57 29.58
N ALA A 134 10.60 14.56 28.95
CA ALA A 134 11.79 15.22 29.51
C ALA A 134 11.64 16.75 29.61
N TYR A 135 10.74 17.36 28.83
CA TYR A 135 10.46 18.78 28.79
C TYR A 135 9.04 19.14 29.27
N GLN A 136 8.41 18.33 30.12
CA GLN A 136 7.02 18.55 30.60
C GLN A 136 6.78 19.96 31.18
N THR A 137 7.79 20.55 31.83
CA THR A 137 7.69 21.90 32.40
C THR A 137 7.88 23.01 31.37
N GLN A 138 8.43 22.71 30.19
CA GLN A 138 8.72 23.64 29.10
C GLN A 138 8.51 22.97 27.71
N PRO A 139 7.30 22.48 27.39
CA PRO A 139 7.05 21.68 26.19
C PRO A 139 7.29 22.43 24.89
N GLN A 140 7.20 23.76 24.91
CA GLN A 140 7.56 24.61 23.77
C GLN A 140 9.01 24.38 23.30
N ARG A 141 9.96 24.12 24.21
CA ARG A 141 11.35 23.84 23.82
C ARG A 141 11.50 22.54 23.06
N ALA A 142 10.76 21.50 23.45
CA ALA A 142 10.74 20.24 22.71
C ALA A 142 10.15 20.43 21.31
N LEU A 143 9.10 21.24 21.19
CA LEU A 143 8.51 21.60 19.90
C LEU A 143 9.47 22.41 19.01
N ASP A 144 10.15 23.42 19.56
CA ASP A 144 11.12 24.24 18.81
C ASP A 144 12.27 23.37 18.26
N MET A 145 12.73 22.38 19.04
CA MET A 145 13.74 21.41 18.58
C MET A 145 13.19 20.48 17.50
N ALA A 146 11.94 20.02 17.65
CA ALA A 146 11.29 19.17 16.66
C ALA A 146 11.18 19.90 15.32
N GLU A 147 10.78 21.18 15.33
CA GLU A 147 10.69 22.01 14.14
C GLU A 147 12.06 22.25 13.49
N ALA A 148 13.04 22.69 14.28
CA ALA A 148 14.32 23.16 13.74
C ALA A 148 15.24 22.02 13.30
N ARG A 149 15.18 20.85 13.96
CA ARG A 149 16.20 19.79 13.82
C ARG A 149 15.64 18.43 13.43
N LEU A 150 14.37 18.16 13.72
CA LEU A 150 13.75 16.85 13.47
C LEU A 150 12.44 16.95 12.64
N PRO A 151 12.35 17.83 11.62
CA PRO A 151 11.09 18.11 10.96
C PRO A 151 10.49 16.89 10.26
N ASN A 152 11.31 15.98 9.71
CA ASN A 152 10.80 14.78 9.03
C ASN A 152 10.26 13.75 10.02
N SER A 153 11.02 13.46 11.07
CA SER A 153 10.59 12.54 12.13
C SER A 153 9.35 13.06 12.85
N PHE A 154 9.26 14.37 13.06
CA PHE A 154 8.09 15.00 13.67
C PHE A 154 6.83 14.82 12.83
N LEU A 155 6.92 14.96 11.51
CA LEU A 155 5.80 14.68 10.62
C LEU A 155 5.32 13.22 10.71
N VAL A 156 6.26 12.26 10.71
CA VAL A 156 5.96 10.83 10.87
C VAL A 156 5.28 10.57 12.22
N PHE A 157 5.78 11.17 13.29
CA PHE A 157 5.20 11.06 14.62
C PHE A 157 3.75 11.54 14.65
N VAL A 158 3.48 12.77 14.21
CA VAL A 158 2.12 13.33 14.24
C VAL A 158 1.16 12.51 13.38
N ALA A 159 1.56 12.09 12.17
CA ALA A 159 0.74 11.26 11.31
C ALA A 159 0.48 9.87 11.92
N ASN A 160 1.48 9.28 12.60
CA ASN A 160 1.33 8.01 13.30
C ASN A 160 0.36 8.13 14.49
N ARG A 161 0.48 9.19 15.30
CA ARG A 161 -0.47 9.47 16.39
C ARG A 161 -1.87 9.71 15.86
N ALA A 162 -2.01 10.41 14.74
CA ALA A 162 -3.32 10.69 14.13
C ALA A 162 -4.13 9.42 13.84
N ARG A 163 -3.48 8.36 13.34
CA ARG A 163 -4.15 7.09 13.06
C ARG A 163 -4.44 6.23 14.31
N ILE A 164 -3.70 6.44 15.40
CA ILE A 164 -3.80 5.66 16.66
C ILE A 164 -4.78 6.31 17.63
N ASP A 165 -4.71 7.64 17.79
CA ASP A 165 -5.36 8.38 18.88
C ASP A 165 -6.76 8.91 18.54
N TYR A 166 -7.17 8.82 17.28
CA TYR A 166 -8.47 9.33 16.85
C TYR A 166 -9.60 8.32 17.10
N ASP A 167 -10.59 8.74 17.88
CA ASP A 167 -11.72 7.93 18.40
C ASP A 167 -13.10 8.33 17.83
N GLY A 168 -13.15 9.00 16.68
CA GLY A 168 -14.40 9.44 16.05
C GLY A 168 -14.87 10.85 16.45
N GLY A 169 -14.13 11.56 17.30
CA GLY A 169 -14.36 12.98 17.57
C GLY A 169 -13.20 13.75 18.22
N ASN A 170 -12.25 13.04 18.84
CA ASN A 170 -11.12 13.65 19.52
C ASN A 170 -9.81 13.02 19.04
N LEU A 171 -8.93 13.83 18.47
CA LEU A 171 -7.54 13.44 18.18
C LEU A 171 -6.59 14.15 19.12
N TRP A 172 -6.66 15.49 19.10
CA TRP A 172 -5.68 16.33 19.76
C TRP A 172 -5.69 16.16 21.28
N GLY A 173 -6.86 15.98 21.92
CA GLY A 173 -6.91 15.73 23.36
C GLY A 173 -6.18 14.44 23.73
N ASN A 174 -6.56 13.33 23.10
CA ASN A 174 -5.95 12.01 23.34
C ASN A 174 -4.42 12.04 23.12
N MET A 175 -3.97 12.68 22.05
CA MET A 175 -2.55 12.81 21.75
C MET A 175 -1.81 13.68 22.79
N PHE A 176 -2.35 14.85 23.15
CA PHE A 176 -1.70 15.77 24.09
C PHE A 176 -1.65 15.24 25.51
N ASP A 177 -2.64 14.44 25.92
CA ASP A 177 -2.64 13.73 27.20
C ASP A 177 -1.45 12.76 27.29
N ILE A 178 -1.10 12.09 26.18
CA ILE A 178 -0.01 11.10 26.12
C ILE A 178 1.38 11.76 26.15
N ILE A 179 1.54 12.91 25.47
CA ILE A 179 2.80 13.66 25.49
C ILE A 179 2.89 14.69 26.63
N GLY A 180 1.85 14.82 27.46
CA GLY A 180 1.83 15.67 28.65
C GLY A 180 1.80 17.18 28.36
N ILE A 181 1.19 17.62 27.25
CA ILE A 181 1.05 19.05 26.93
C ILE A 181 -0.32 19.57 27.36
N ASN A 182 -0.39 20.21 28.53
CA ASN A 182 -1.63 20.78 29.05
C ASN A 182 -1.84 22.26 28.69
N ASP A 183 -0.80 22.96 28.24
CA ASP A 183 -0.86 24.39 27.89
C ASP A 183 -1.51 24.59 26.51
N THR A 184 -2.69 25.19 26.48
CA THR A 184 -3.47 25.47 25.27
C THR A 184 -2.71 26.28 24.21
N ASN A 185 -1.83 27.21 24.62
CA ASN A 185 -1.02 27.99 23.67
C ASN A 185 0.02 27.10 22.99
N VAL A 186 0.67 26.22 23.76
CA VAL A 186 1.64 25.26 23.20
C VAL A 186 0.94 24.23 22.31
N GLN A 187 -0.26 23.79 22.68
CA GLN A 187 -1.09 22.92 21.82
C GLN A 187 -1.44 23.60 20.48
N ALA A 188 -1.78 24.89 20.49
CA ALA A 188 -2.03 25.66 19.27
C ALA A 188 -0.76 25.78 18.41
N ASN A 189 0.37 26.14 19.03
CA ASN A 189 1.67 26.22 18.36
C ASN A 189 2.08 24.88 17.75
N PHE A 190 1.82 23.76 18.43
CA PHE A 190 2.10 22.41 17.94
C PHE A 190 1.39 22.14 16.61
N LYS A 191 0.08 22.40 16.57
CA LYS A 191 -0.75 22.22 15.36
C LYS A 191 -0.28 23.11 14.21
N GLN A 192 0.02 24.38 14.52
CA GLN A 192 0.56 25.34 13.55
C GLN A 192 1.91 24.91 13.00
N THR A 193 2.80 24.41 13.86
CA THR A 193 4.13 23.91 13.49
C THR A 193 4.01 22.72 12.56
N PHE A 194 3.14 21.75 12.87
CA PHE A 194 2.87 20.62 11.98
C PHE A 194 2.41 21.09 10.59
N ALA A 195 1.37 21.93 10.52
CA ALA A 195 0.88 22.44 9.23
C ALA A 195 1.91 23.28 8.48
N LYS A 196 2.74 24.06 9.20
CA LYS A 196 3.84 24.84 8.63
C LYS A 196 4.88 23.94 7.98
N ILE A 197 5.27 22.84 8.63
CA ILE A 197 6.25 21.89 8.08
C ILE A 197 5.67 21.17 6.86
N ILE A 198 4.41 20.71 6.92
CA ILE A 198 3.68 20.14 5.77
C ILE A 198 3.72 21.10 4.57
N LYS A 199 3.32 22.37 4.80
CA LYS A 199 3.33 23.41 3.76
C LYS A 199 4.72 23.66 3.19
N THR A 200 5.73 23.79 4.05
CA THR A 200 7.12 24.06 3.64
C THR A 200 7.69 22.92 2.81
N LYS A 201 7.23 21.69 3.05
CA LYS A 201 7.60 20.52 2.25
C LYS A 201 6.74 20.36 1.00
N GLY A 202 5.74 21.19 0.75
CA GLY A 202 4.85 21.05 -0.41
C GLY A 202 4.00 19.79 -0.37
N LEU A 203 3.70 19.29 0.84
CA LEU A 203 2.77 18.18 1.03
C LEU A 203 1.32 18.70 1.03
N PRO A 204 0.32 17.89 0.63
CA PRO A 204 -1.07 18.31 0.59
C PRO A 204 -1.59 18.80 1.95
N LEU A 205 -2.32 19.91 1.92
CA LEU A 205 -3.05 20.42 3.09
C LEU A 205 -4.55 20.31 2.84
N PHE A 206 -5.30 20.13 3.91
CA PHE A 206 -6.74 20.20 3.84
C PHE A 206 -7.24 21.64 3.58
N ALA A 207 -8.45 21.79 3.06
CA ALA A 207 -9.05 23.11 2.84
C ALA A 207 -9.24 23.88 4.17
N LYS A 208 -9.03 25.20 4.13
CA LYS A 208 -9.16 26.09 5.29
C LYS A 208 -10.59 26.62 5.40
N ASP A 209 -11.51 25.73 5.72
CA ASP A 209 -12.92 26.12 5.89
C ASP A 209 -13.19 26.52 7.35
N GLU A 210 -12.60 25.76 8.30
CA GLU A 210 -12.62 26.01 9.74
C GLU A 210 -11.27 25.62 10.36
N GLU A 211 -10.70 26.46 11.22
CA GLU A 211 -9.32 26.28 11.72
C GLU A 211 -9.14 25.00 12.55
N ALA A 212 -10.10 24.66 13.41
CA ALA A 212 -10.06 23.43 14.21
C ALA A 212 -10.05 22.17 13.33
N ASN A 213 -10.86 22.20 12.27
CA ASN A 213 -11.00 21.11 11.32
C ASN A 213 -9.80 21.00 10.37
N PHE A 214 -9.19 22.13 10.01
CA PHE A 214 -8.01 22.18 9.13
C PHE A 214 -6.85 21.32 9.65
N TYR A 215 -6.41 21.55 10.90
CA TYR A 215 -5.30 20.78 11.47
C TYR A 215 -5.67 19.30 11.67
N PHE A 216 -6.89 19.08 12.16
CA PHE A 216 -7.44 17.77 12.44
C PHE A 216 -7.50 16.87 11.20
N TYR A 217 -8.16 17.34 10.13
CA TYR A 217 -8.28 16.57 8.89
C TYR A 217 -6.95 16.42 8.15
N THR A 218 -6.07 17.43 8.22
CA THR A 218 -4.71 17.31 7.65
C THR A 218 -3.91 16.18 8.31
N ALA A 219 -3.96 16.06 9.64
CA ALA A 219 -3.25 15.01 10.36
C ALA A 219 -3.81 13.61 10.02
N LEU A 220 -5.14 13.47 9.99
CA LEU A 220 -5.81 12.20 9.63
C LEU A 220 -5.54 11.78 8.18
N LEU A 221 -5.57 12.73 7.24
CA LEU A 221 -5.25 12.47 5.83
C LEU A 221 -3.84 11.89 5.70
N HIS A 222 -2.86 12.53 6.33
CA HIS A 222 -1.48 12.06 6.32
C HIS A 222 -1.26 10.76 7.12
N GLY A 223 -2.11 10.46 8.10
CA GLY A 223 -2.11 9.17 8.82
C GLY A 223 -2.74 8.02 8.04
N GLY A 224 -3.40 8.29 6.90
CA GLY A 224 -4.09 7.29 6.10
C GLY A 224 -5.43 6.85 6.72
N LEU A 225 -6.11 7.74 7.44
CA LEU A 225 -7.29 7.48 8.29
C LEU A 225 -6.99 6.64 9.54
N SER A 226 -7.85 6.75 10.55
CA SER A 226 -7.71 5.96 11.78
C SER A 226 -8.24 4.54 11.65
N TYR A 227 -7.87 3.70 12.60
CA TYR A 227 -8.43 2.36 12.76
C TYR A 227 -9.96 2.36 12.75
N ASP A 228 -10.61 3.20 13.57
CA ASP A 228 -12.07 3.27 13.66
C ASP A 228 -12.74 3.72 12.36
N SER A 229 -12.06 4.62 11.62
CA SER A 229 -12.53 5.05 10.30
C SER A 229 -12.50 3.89 9.31
N TRP A 230 -11.44 3.09 9.34
CA TRP A 230 -11.31 1.90 8.50
C TRP A 230 -12.28 0.79 8.90
N GLU A 231 -12.49 0.55 10.19
CA GLU A 231 -13.45 -0.45 10.66
C GLU A 231 -14.86 -0.16 10.12
N ASP A 232 -15.27 1.10 10.16
CA ASP A 232 -16.52 1.55 9.59
C ASP A 232 -16.56 1.42 8.06
N LEU A 233 -15.52 1.84 7.35
CA LEU A 233 -15.43 1.67 5.90
C LEU A 233 -15.50 0.20 5.47
N TRP A 234 -14.81 -0.69 6.17
CA TRP A 234 -14.84 -2.13 5.87
C TRP A 234 -16.23 -2.70 6.07
N SER A 235 -16.84 -2.45 7.22
CA SER A 235 -18.11 -3.06 7.62
C SER A 235 -19.33 -2.47 6.88
N SER A 236 -19.36 -1.16 6.67
CA SER A 236 -20.51 -0.44 6.10
C SER A 236 -20.43 -0.29 4.57
N SER A 237 -19.22 -0.26 4.00
CA SER A 237 -19.01 0.19 2.62
C SER A 237 -18.27 -0.83 1.75
N LEU A 238 -16.97 -1.05 1.99
CA LEU A 238 -16.06 -1.73 1.05
C LEU A 238 -16.32 -3.24 0.94
N VAL A 239 -16.50 -3.96 2.05
CA VAL A 239 -16.82 -5.40 2.00
C VAL A 239 -18.21 -5.64 1.39
N PRO A 240 -19.27 -4.90 1.76
CA PRO A 240 -20.55 -4.97 1.05
C PRO A 240 -20.45 -4.69 -0.46
N LEU A 241 -19.69 -3.67 -0.87
CA LEU A 241 -19.44 -3.36 -2.28
C LEU A 241 -18.72 -4.50 -3.01
N ALA A 242 -17.67 -5.07 -2.40
CA ALA A 242 -16.95 -6.21 -2.96
C ALA A 242 -17.87 -7.42 -3.19
N LYS A 243 -18.76 -7.74 -2.23
CA LYS A 243 -19.76 -8.81 -2.37
C LYS A 243 -20.70 -8.57 -3.55
N CYS A 244 -21.14 -7.32 -3.72
CA CYS A 244 -21.97 -6.88 -4.83
C CYS A 244 -21.26 -7.07 -6.19
N ILE A 245 -20.02 -6.59 -6.33
CA ILE A 245 -19.20 -6.73 -7.53
C ILE A 245 -18.99 -8.22 -7.88
N LEU A 246 -18.60 -9.03 -6.90
CA LEU A 246 -18.38 -10.46 -7.11
C LEU A 246 -19.65 -11.25 -7.44
N ARG A 247 -20.85 -10.70 -7.18
CA ARG A 247 -22.14 -11.28 -7.58
C ARG A 247 -22.65 -10.72 -8.90
N ASN A 248 -21.90 -9.81 -9.55
CA ASN A 248 -22.37 -8.99 -10.67
C ASN A 248 -23.67 -8.23 -10.34
N GLN A 249 -23.84 -7.83 -9.08
CA GLN A 249 -25.02 -7.16 -8.54
C GLN A 249 -24.58 -5.85 -7.91
N GLY A 250 -24.49 -4.76 -8.68
CA GLY A 250 -24.08 -3.47 -8.16
C GLY A 250 -24.00 -2.37 -9.22
N PRO A 251 -23.81 -1.11 -8.81
CA PRO A 251 -23.82 0.04 -9.71
C PRO A 251 -22.62 0.07 -10.67
N PHE A 252 -21.54 -0.65 -10.37
CA PHE A 252 -20.26 -0.57 -11.09
C PHE A 252 -19.96 -1.75 -12.03
N GLY A 253 -20.89 -2.71 -12.19
CA GLY A 253 -20.56 -3.95 -12.91
C GLY A 253 -19.47 -4.77 -12.21
N LYS A 254 -18.42 -5.19 -12.96
CA LYS A 254 -17.31 -6.04 -12.45
C LYS A 254 -16.07 -5.28 -11.95
N SER A 255 -15.99 -3.97 -12.13
CA SER A 255 -14.84 -3.15 -11.70
C SER A 255 -15.32 -1.75 -11.36
N ALA A 256 -14.88 -1.22 -10.22
CA ALA A 256 -15.20 0.14 -9.79
C ALA A 256 -13.92 0.96 -9.74
N ASP A 257 -13.98 2.16 -10.30
CA ASP A 257 -12.93 3.16 -10.18
C ASP A 257 -13.03 3.89 -8.83
N GLY A 258 -11.89 4.35 -8.29
CA GLY A 258 -11.81 5.03 -7.00
C GLY A 258 -12.76 6.24 -6.88
N HIS A 259 -12.92 7.01 -7.96
CA HIS A 259 -13.84 8.15 -7.99
C HIS A 259 -15.31 7.71 -7.93
N GLN A 260 -15.66 6.63 -8.61
CA GLN A 260 -17.02 6.07 -8.57
C GLN A 260 -17.37 5.56 -7.17
N ILE A 261 -16.40 4.92 -6.49
CA ILE A 261 -16.56 4.50 -5.09
C ILE A 261 -16.79 5.72 -4.22
N LEU A 262 -15.94 6.74 -4.33
CA LEU A 262 -16.04 7.95 -3.52
C LEU A 262 -17.38 8.66 -3.71
N HIS A 263 -17.87 8.78 -4.95
CA HIS A 263 -19.17 9.36 -5.27
C HIS A 263 -20.31 8.61 -4.56
N GLU A 264 -20.30 7.27 -4.61
CA GLU A 264 -21.30 6.44 -3.92
C GLU A 264 -21.26 6.64 -2.40
N LEU A 265 -20.07 6.76 -1.81
CA LEU A 265 -19.91 6.98 -0.36
C LEU A 265 -20.30 8.40 0.08
N ARG A 266 -20.28 9.39 -0.84
CA ARG A 266 -20.72 10.77 -0.61
C ARG A 266 -22.21 10.99 -0.85
N SER A 267 -22.92 10.02 -1.43
CA SER A 267 -24.35 10.13 -1.76
C SER A 267 -25.23 10.44 -0.54
N THR A 268 -26.32 11.21 -0.71
CA THR A 268 -27.21 11.58 0.41
C THR A 268 -27.98 10.39 0.97
N GLU A 269 -28.36 9.45 0.10
CA GLU A 269 -29.05 8.21 0.45
C GLU A 269 -28.44 7.06 -0.35
N GLY A 270 -27.63 6.24 0.32
CA GLY A 270 -26.90 5.14 -0.30
C GLY A 270 -26.90 3.92 0.61
N ARG A 271 -26.89 2.73 0.00
CA ARG A 271 -26.84 1.45 0.75
C ARG A 271 -25.51 1.24 1.47
N PHE A 272 -24.45 1.88 0.98
CA PHE A 272 -23.06 1.66 1.39
C PHE A 272 -22.49 2.82 2.20
N LEU A 273 -23.35 3.65 2.80
CA LEU A 273 -22.92 4.86 3.48
C LEU A 273 -22.12 4.55 4.76
N PRO A 274 -20.94 5.18 4.95
CA PRO A 274 -20.23 5.12 6.20
C PRO A 274 -20.90 6.00 7.27
N LYS A 275 -20.48 5.86 8.53
CA LYS A 275 -20.88 6.72 9.66
C LYS A 275 -20.60 8.20 9.33
N THR A 276 -21.40 9.07 9.93
CA THR A 276 -21.33 10.54 9.75
C THR A 276 -19.93 11.11 10.00
N SER A 277 -19.17 10.59 10.97
CA SER A 277 -17.80 11.05 11.26
C SER A 277 -16.83 10.76 10.11
N VAL A 278 -16.91 9.56 9.53
CA VAL A 278 -16.09 9.14 8.37
C VAL A 278 -16.53 9.88 7.12
N ARG A 279 -17.84 10.00 6.89
CA ARG A 279 -18.40 10.75 5.76
C ARG A 279 -17.93 12.19 5.73
N LYS A 280 -17.92 12.89 6.87
CA LYS A 280 -17.38 14.26 6.97
C LYS A 280 -15.91 14.37 6.56
N ILE A 281 -15.09 13.34 6.83
CA ILE A 281 -13.70 13.28 6.38
C ILE A 281 -13.67 13.14 4.85
N LEU A 282 -14.44 12.19 4.31
CA LEU A 282 -14.47 11.91 2.87
C LEU A 282 -15.05 13.05 2.04
N ASP A 283 -16.10 13.73 2.51
CA ASP A 283 -16.75 14.84 1.82
C ASP A 283 -15.80 16.02 1.58
N ARG A 284 -14.82 16.20 2.46
CA ARG A 284 -13.93 17.36 2.45
C ARG A 284 -12.51 17.04 1.95
N ALA A 285 -12.15 15.76 1.84
CA ALA A 285 -10.84 15.34 1.36
C ALA A 285 -10.75 15.43 -0.18
N PRO A 286 -9.60 15.87 -0.75
CA PRO A 286 -9.42 15.89 -2.20
C PRO A 286 -9.55 14.49 -2.81
N SER A 287 -10.36 14.37 -3.86
CA SER A 287 -10.71 13.08 -4.45
C SER A 287 -9.54 12.40 -5.11
N ARG A 288 -8.64 13.15 -5.74
CA ARG A 288 -7.36 12.63 -6.27
C ARG A 288 -6.48 11.94 -5.22
N ILE A 289 -6.73 12.18 -3.92
CA ILE A 289 -6.02 11.53 -2.82
C ILE A 289 -6.85 10.37 -2.26
N THR A 290 -8.16 10.54 -2.07
CA THR A 290 -9.01 9.51 -1.45
C THR A 290 -9.46 8.42 -2.40
N ALA A 291 -9.66 8.72 -3.69
CA ALA A 291 -10.08 7.73 -4.69
C ALA A 291 -9.08 6.57 -4.81
N PRO A 292 -7.76 6.78 -5.00
CA PRO A 292 -6.80 5.67 -5.03
C PRO A 292 -6.76 4.85 -3.74
N LEU A 293 -6.96 5.49 -2.59
CA LEU A 293 -7.01 4.82 -1.29
C LEU A 293 -8.23 3.90 -1.17
N LEU A 294 -9.39 4.34 -1.65
CA LEU A 294 -10.63 3.56 -1.67
C LEU A 294 -10.59 2.44 -2.71
N GLU A 295 -9.96 2.68 -3.86
CA GLU A 295 -9.73 1.67 -4.90
C GLU A 295 -8.86 0.53 -4.36
N ALA A 296 -7.70 0.85 -3.77
CA ALA A 296 -6.84 -0.14 -3.10
C ALA A 296 -7.59 -0.88 -1.97
N GLY A 297 -8.44 -0.16 -1.22
CA GLY A 297 -9.29 -0.75 -0.21
C GLY A 297 -10.26 -1.79 -0.78
N LEU A 298 -10.97 -1.44 -1.85
CA LEU A 298 -11.92 -2.32 -2.52
C LEU A 298 -11.22 -3.53 -3.16
N GLU A 299 -10.03 -3.36 -3.75
CA GLU A 299 -9.23 -4.48 -4.28
C GLU A 299 -8.93 -5.53 -3.19
N VAL A 300 -8.49 -5.07 -2.01
CA VAL A 300 -8.24 -5.96 -0.86
C VAL A 300 -9.54 -6.62 -0.38
N ALA A 301 -10.65 -5.88 -0.31
CA ALA A 301 -11.95 -6.47 0.05
C ALA A 301 -12.41 -7.54 -0.96
N ILE A 302 -12.22 -7.31 -2.26
CA ILE A 302 -12.49 -8.30 -3.32
C ILE A 302 -11.59 -9.52 -3.15
N GLN A 303 -10.30 -9.32 -2.86
CA GLN A 303 -9.35 -10.42 -2.61
C GLN A 303 -9.84 -11.30 -1.44
N VAL A 304 -10.19 -10.69 -0.31
CA VAL A 304 -10.72 -11.40 0.87
C VAL A 304 -12.03 -12.12 0.59
N GLU A 305 -12.96 -11.50 -0.11
CA GLU A 305 -14.25 -12.13 -0.42
C GLU A 305 -14.13 -13.22 -1.50
N SER A 306 -13.13 -13.13 -2.37
CA SER A 306 -12.83 -14.16 -3.37
C SER A 306 -12.22 -15.41 -2.75
N SER A 307 -11.30 -15.26 -1.78
CA SER A 307 -10.67 -16.41 -1.09
C SER A 307 -11.71 -17.23 -0.33
N LYS A 308 -12.67 -16.59 0.35
CA LYS A 308 -13.80 -17.24 1.04
C LYS A 308 -14.68 -18.11 0.12
N ARG A 309 -14.70 -17.82 -1.19
CA ARG A 309 -15.50 -18.61 -2.15
C ARG A 309 -14.76 -19.85 -2.64
N ILE A 310 -13.42 -19.80 -2.66
CA ILE A 310 -12.57 -20.88 -3.16
C ILE A 310 -12.33 -21.91 -2.05
N ASP A 311 -12.06 -21.46 -0.82
CA ASP A 311 -11.67 -22.31 0.31
C ASP A 311 -12.83 -22.54 1.29
N ARG A 312 -13.84 -23.34 0.88
CA ARG A 312 -14.87 -23.80 1.84
C ARG A 312 -14.38 -24.90 2.79
N ASP A 313 -13.28 -25.60 2.48
CA ASP A 313 -12.94 -26.84 3.19
C ASP A 313 -11.49 -26.99 3.72
N GLU A 314 -10.48 -26.16 3.42
CA GLU A 314 -9.09 -26.45 3.91
C GLU A 314 -8.21 -25.28 4.41
N ALA A 315 -8.41 -24.00 4.04
CA ALA A 315 -7.54 -22.90 4.49
C ALA A 315 -8.19 -22.02 5.57
N ALA A 316 -7.71 -22.14 6.82
CA ALA A 316 -8.20 -21.34 7.95
C ALA A 316 -7.69 -19.87 7.96
N THR A 317 -6.73 -19.53 7.10
CA THR A 317 -6.13 -18.18 7.02
C THR A 317 -6.24 -17.62 5.61
N THR A 318 -6.75 -16.39 5.49
CA THR A 318 -6.70 -15.63 4.24
C THR A 318 -5.41 -14.82 4.18
N LEU A 319 -4.55 -15.08 3.19
CA LEU A 319 -3.39 -14.22 2.93
C LEU A 319 -3.76 -13.10 1.96
N ILE A 320 -3.39 -11.87 2.32
CA ILE A 320 -3.61 -10.68 1.47
C ILE A 320 -2.32 -9.92 1.20
N SER A 321 -2.33 -9.18 0.10
CA SER A 321 -1.37 -8.11 -0.13
C SER A 321 -1.75 -6.89 0.70
N SER A 322 -0.76 -6.15 1.20
CA SER A 322 -1.02 -4.85 1.84
C SER A 322 -1.52 -3.79 0.86
N SER A 323 -1.27 -3.95 -0.45
CA SER A 323 -1.73 -3.07 -1.54
C SER A 323 -1.60 -1.57 -1.25
N GLN A 324 -0.51 -1.18 -0.59
CA GLN A 324 -0.22 0.21 -0.17
C GLN A 324 -1.23 0.81 0.84
N LEU A 325 -2.11 -0.01 1.44
CA LEU A 325 -2.97 0.43 2.53
C LEU A 325 -2.15 0.63 3.82
N PRO A 326 -2.54 1.61 4.67
CA PRO A 326 -1.92 1.77 5.97
C PRO A 326 -2.22 0.56 6.86
N GLU A 327 -1.29 0.23 7.73
CA GLU A 327 -1.42 -0.92 8.64
C GLU A 327 -2.69 -0.84 9.51
N ALA A 328 -3.16 0.37 9.86
CA ALA A 328 -4.42 0.56 10.59
C ALA A 328 -5.63 -0.01 9.81
N ALA A 329 -5.63 0.11 8.48
CA ALA A 329 -6.66 -0.46 7.62
C ALA A 329 -6.64 -1.99 7.67
N LEU A 330 -5.44 -2.58 7.55
CA LEU A 330 -5.26 -4.04 7.52
C LEU A 330 -5.63 -4.68 8.86
N ARG A 331 -5.25 -4.04 9.99
CA ARG A 331 -5.67 -4.48 11.33
C ARG A 331 -7.18 -4.39 11.50
N ALA A 332 -7.79 -3.28 11.10
CA ALA A 332 -9.24 -3.08 11.21
C ALA A 332 -10.03 -4.12 10.38
N LEU A 333 -9.50 -4.51 9.22
CA LEU A 333 -10.07 -5.57 8.39
C LEU A 333 -10.02 -6.92 9.11
N SER A 334 -8.87 -7.32 9.68
CA SER A 334 -8.75 -8.58 10.43
C SER A 334 -9.77 -8.65 11.57
N SER A 335 -9.88 -7.60 12.38
CA SER A 335 -10.82 -7.56 13.49
C SER A 335 -12.29 -7.54 13.04
N THR A 336 -12.59 -6.88 11.92
CA THR A 336 -13.95 -6.90 11.35
C THR A 336 -14.34 -8.31 10.91
N GLU A 337 -13.42 -9.06 10.32
CA GLU A 337 -13.63 -10.44 9.87
C GLU A 337 -13.72 -11.45 11.01
N GLU A 338 -12.89 -11.30 12.05
CA GLU A 338 -12.99 -12.10 13.29
C GLU A 338 -14.37 -11.92 13.93
N ARG A 339 -14.84 -10.67 14.08
CA ARG A 339 -16.17 -10.38 14.65
C ARG A 339 -17.32 -10.93 13.81
N LEU A 340 -17.18 -10.95 12.48
CA LEU A 340 -18.19 -11.56 11.59
C LEU A 340 -18.21 -13.09 11.73
N SER A 341 -17.05 -13.70 11.93
CA SER A 341 -16.89 -15.15 12.13
C SER A 341 -17.46 -15.60 13.47
N ASP A 342 -17.21 -14.86 14.55
CA ASP A 342 -17.74 -15.16 15.89
C ASP A 342 -19.27 -15.09 15.95
N LYS A 343 -19.89 -14.17 15.21
CA LYS A 343 -21.35 -14.08 15.08
C LYS A 343 -21.97 -15.29 14.37
N LEU A 344 -21.25 -15.95 13.46
CA LEU A 344 -21.71 -17.17 12.79
C LEU A 344 -21.46 -18.43 13.65
N ASN A 345 -20.41 -18.45 14.45
CA ASN A 345 -19.96 -19.63 15.21
C ASN A 345 -20.59 -19.78 16.60
N HIS A 346 -21.54 -18.92 16.98
CA HIS A 346 -22.25 -19.00 18.27
C HIS A 346 -23.05 -20.31 18.47
N TRP A 347 -23.05 -21.22 17.49
CA TRP A 347 -23.72 -22.53 17.53
C TRP A 347 -22.78 -23.75 17.53
N SER A 348 -21.45 -23.58 17.62
CA SER A 348 -20.54 -24.72 17.73
C SER A 348 -19.38 -24.46 18.69
N ASP A 349 -19.68 -24.58 20.00
CA ASP A 349 -18.66 -24.74 21.04
C ASP A 349 -18.02 -26.12 20.88
N THR A 350 -16.90 -26.16 20.17
CA THR A 350 -15.89 -27.21 20.36
C THR A 350 -14.53 -26.54 20.37
N GLU A 351 -13.97 -26.42 21.57
CA GLU A 351 -12.58 -26.03 21.83
C GLU A 351 -11.64 -26.94 21.03
N THR A 352 -11.18 -26.45 19.88
CA THR A 352 -10.04 -27.04 19.19
C THR A 352 -8.80 -26.30 19.64
N ASN A 353 -8.15 -26.86 20.68
CA ASN A 353 -6.79 -26.54 21.06
C ASN A 353 -5.84 -26.80 19.87
N GLY A 354 -5.52 -25.75 19.11
CA GLY A 354 -4.54 -25.81 18.03
C GLY A 354 -3.95 -24.43 17.75
N ARG A 355 -2.62 -24.33 17.73
CA ARG A 355 -1.81 -23.14 17.41
C ARG A 355 -1.96 -22.67 15.95
N HIS A 356 -3.15 -22.67 15.39
CA HIS A 356 -3.38 -22.19 14.04
C HIS A 356 -3.67 -20.70 14.07
N VAL A 357 -2.91 -19.91 13.30
CA VAL A 357 -3.37 -18.57 12.93
C VAL A 357 -4.72 -18.77 12.24
N ARG A 358 -5.78 -18.19 12.81
CA ARG A 358 -7.08 -18.02 12.15
C ARG A 358 -7.21 -16.53 11.86
N GLY A 359 -7.68 -16.19 10.67
CA GLY A 359 -7.93 -14.78 10.29
C GLY A 359 -7.16 -14.32 9.06
N ILE A 360 -6.90 -13.01 8.99
CA ILE A 360 -6.22 -12.37 7.86
C ILE A 360 -4.76 -12.13 8.21
N VAL A 361 -3.86 -12.57 7.32
CA VAL A 361 -2.44 -12.26 7.41
C VAL A 361 -2.01 -11.51 6.16
N TYR A 362 -1.35 -10.38 6.34
CA TYR A 362 -0.84 -9.60 5.23
C TYR A 362 0.66 -9.83 5.06
N LEU A 363 1.07 -10.13 3.82
CA LEU A 363 2.47 -10.28 3.44
C LEU A 363 2.91 -9.09 2.56
N PRO A 364 4.22 -8.77 2.51
CA PRO A 364 4.68 -7.66 1.69
C PRO A 364 4.44 -7.95 0.21
N HIS A 365 3.99 -6.92 -0.52
CA HIS A 365 3.87 -7.00 -1.98
C HIS A 365 5.26 -6.93 -2.62
N ALA A 366 5.49 -7.72 -3.67
CA ALA A 366 6.74 -7.70 -4.40
C ALA A 366 6.90 -6.40 -5.19
N SER A 367 8.12 -5.88 -5.24
CA SER A 367 8.55 -4.81 -6.13
C SER A 367 9.45 -5.41 -7.20
N LEU A 368 9.04 -5.37 -8.47
CA LEU A 368 9.91 -5.75 -9.57
C LEU A 368 10.91 -4.62 -9.83
N GLN A 369 12.20 -4.95 -9.83
CA GLN A 369 13.28 -3.99 -9.99
C GLN A 369 14.24 -4.45 -11.09
N LEU A 370 14.68 -3.51 -11.91
CA LEU A 370 15.69 -3.71 -12.94
C LEU A 370 17.07 -3.36 -12.38
N ASP A 371 17.98 -4.31 -12.48
CA ASP A 371 19.41 -4.07 -12.33
C ASP A 371 19.96 -3.64 -13.70
N LEU A 372 20.25 -2.35 -13.84
CA LEU A 372 20.66 -1.79 -15.13
C LEU A 372 22.02 -2.30 -15.59
N ASP A 373 22.94 -2.56 -14.65
CA ASP A 373 24.31 -2.99 -14.94
C ASP A 373 24.34 -4.45 -15.40
N ALA A 374 23.50 -5.30 -14.81
CA ALA A 374 23.32 -6.69 -15.23
C ALA A 374 22.34 -6.84 -16.41
N GLY A 375 21.42 -5.89 -16.57
CA GLY A 375 20.28 -5.98 -17.49
C GLY A 375 19.26 -7.04 -17.09
N GLU A 376 19.13 -7.31 -15.78
CA GLU A 376 18.32 -8.39 -15.21
C GLU A 376 17.20 -7.85 -14.32
N VAL A 377 16.06 -8.54 -14.28
CA VAL A 377 14.90 -8.18 -13.45
C VAL A 377 14.84 -9.05 -12.20
N TYR A 378 14.50 -8.44 -11.08
CA TYR A 378 14.41 -9.07 -9.77
C TYR A 378 13.07 -8.78 -9.10
N ALA A 379 12.50 -9.77 -8.40
CA ALA A 379 11.44 -9.54 -7.42
C ALA A 379 12.07 -9.22 -6.06
N CYS A 380 11.67 -8.10 -5.46
CA CYS A 380 12.22 -7.58 -4.22
C CYS A 380 11.12 -7.40 -3.16
N TRP A 381 11.41 -7.80 -1.93
CA TRP A 381 10.56 -7.59 -0.75
C TRP A 381 11.36 -6.88 0.32
N GLU A 382 10.79 -5.83 0.89
CA GLU A 382 11.40 -5.11 2.01
C GLU A 382 11.24 -5.89 3.33
N ARG A 383 12.09 -5.54 4.29
CA ARG A 383 12.03 -6.08 5.64
C ARG A 383 10.71 -5.67 6.31
N GLN A 384 10.07 -6.58 7.03
CA GLN A 384 8.79 -6.32 7.68
C GLN A 384 8.71 -6.97 9.07
N GLN A 385 8.06 -6.28 10.01
CA GLN A 385 7.75 -6.77 11.34
C GLN A 385 6.43 -7.54 11.40
N PHE A 386 6.42 -8.60 12.20
CA PHE A 386 5.27 -9.45 12.46
C PHE A 386 5.13 -9.71 13.97
N PRO A 387 3.94 -10.11 14.46
CA PRO A 387 3.76 -10.57 15.82
C PRO A 387 4.70 -11.72 16.20
N ALA A 388 5.09 -11.82 17.48
CA ALA A 388 6.07 -12.80 17.95
C ALA A 388 5.69 -14.26 17.67
N TYR A 389 4.39 -14.58 17.59
CA TYR A 389 3.91 -15.94 17.35
C TYR A 389 4.20 -16.48 15.94
N PHE A 390 4.66 -15.64 15.00
CA PHE A 390 5.08 -16.08 13.67
C PHE A 390 6.47 -16.74 13.65
N VAL A 391 7.18 -16.83 14.78
CA VAL A 391 8.53 -17.42 14.86
C VAL A 391 8.61 -18.87 14.34
N ASP A 392 7.53 -19.64 14.52
CA ASP A 392 7.42 -21.04 14.07
C ASP A 392 6.89 -21.18 12.63
N TYR A 393 6.93 -20.09 11.86
CA TYR A 393 6.45 -20.04 10.47
C TYR A 393 7.60 -19.77 9.49
N ALA A 394 7.34 -20.03 8.22
CA ALA A 394 8.17 -19.60 7.10
C ALA A 394 7.32 -19.07 5.96
N VAL A 395 7.94 -18.27 5.10
CA VAL A 395 7.40 -17.84 3.82
C VAL A 395 8.15 -18.56 2.71
N GLU A 396 7.41 -19.27 1.87
CA GLU A 396 7.90 -19.88 0.65
C GLU A 396 7.55 -18.98 -0.55
N TYR A 397 8.57 -18.64 -1.34
CA TYR A 397 8.48 -17.81 -2.53
C TYR A 397 8.48 -18.72 -3.75
N ARG A 398 7.35 -18.75 -4.47
CA ARG A 398 7.19 -19.48 -5.72
C ARG A 398 7.06 -18.50 -6.89
N ILE A 399 7.69 -18.82 -8.00
CA ILE A 399 7.59 -18.06 -9.26
C ILE A 399 7.11 -19.03 -10.33
N ASP A 400 5.99 -18.71 -10.96
CA ASP A 400 5.31 -19.53 -11.96
C ASP A 400 5.14 -21.00 -11.50
N GLY A 401 4.68 -21.16 -10.25
CA GLY A 401 4.45 -22.45 -9.58
C GLY A 401 5.70 -23.16 -9.03
N LYS A 402 6.91 -22.65 -9.27
CA LYS A 402 8.17 -23.27 -8.81
C LYS A 402 8.67 -22.62 -7.54
N LEU A 403 8.95 -23.41 -6.50
CA LEU A 403 9.60 -22.93 -5.28
C LEU A 403 11.02 -22.47 -5.59
N VAL A 404 11.31 -21.19 -5.31
CA VAL A 404 12.64 -20.59 -5.54
C VAL A 404 13.36 -20.30 -4.23
N LYS A 405 12.64 -19.92 -3.17
CA LYS A 405 13.24 -19.61 -1.87
C LYS A 405 12.27 -19.93 -0.73
N SER A 406 12.80 -20.28 0.44
CA SER A 406 12.05 -20.41 1.70
C SER A 406 12.79 -19.65 2.78
N MET A 407 12.07 -18.91 3.63
CA MET A 407 12.65 -18.06 4.67
C MET A 407 11.83 -18.13 5.95
N LYS A 408 12.50 -18.42 7.08
CA LYS A 408 11.90 -18.41 8.42
C LYS A 408 11.80 -16.98 8.96
N PHE A 409 10.86 -16.74 9.86
CA PHE A 409 10.84 -15.51 10.65
C PHE A 409 11.98 -15.51 11.69
N ILE A 410 12.60 -14.35 11.87
CA ILE A 410 13.70 -14.16 12.84
C ILE A 410 13.11 -13.59 14.14
N PRO A 411 13.35 -14.24 15.31
CA PRO A 411 12.90 -13.72 16.60
C PRO A 411 13.47 -12.33 16.89
N SER A 412 12.64 -11.46 17.48
CA SER A 412 13.03 -10.14 18.00
C SER A 412 12.28 -9.87 19.31
N VAL A 413 12.58 -8.76 19.99
CA VAL A 413 11.96 -8.43 21.29
C VAL A 413 10.47 -8.11 21.08
N GLY A 414 9.59 -9.02 21.53
CA GLY A 414 8.13 -8.87 21.45
C GLY A 414 7.52 -9.00 20.05
N LYS A 415 8.35 -9.25 19.03
CA LYS A 415 7.96 -9.35 17.61
C LYS A 415 8.85 -10.37 16.90
N CYS A 416 8.58 -10.65 15.64
CA CYS A 416 9.54 -11.31 14.75
C CYS A 416 9.68 -10.52 13.45
N LEU A 417 10.68 -10.88 12.65
CA LEU A 417 11.09 -10.16 11.45
C LEU A 417 11.11 -11.10 10.26
N LEU A 418 10.55 -10.65 9.15
CA LEU A 418 10.81 -11.23 7.84
C LEU A 418 11.88 -10.37 7.16
N GLU A 419 13.03 -10.96 6.85
CA GLU A 419 14.16 -10.22 6.28
C GLU A 419 13.93 -9.81 4.82
N LYS A 420 14.63 -8.75 4.41
CA LYS A 420 14.66 -8.30 3.02
C LYS A 420 15.08 -9.46 2.12
N THR A 421 14.39 -9.64 0.99
CA THR A 421 14.73 -10.68 0.01
C THR A 421 14.65 -10.15 -1.41
N ARG A 422 15.61 -10.61 -2.23
CA ARG A 422 15.72 -10.32 -3.66
C ARG A 422 15.88 -11.65 -4.40
N ILE A 423 15.08 -11.87 -5.44
CA ILE A 423 15.06 -13.10 -6.23
C ILE A 423 15.14 -12.73 -7.72
N PRO A 424 16.12 -13.26 -8.49
CA PRO A 424 16.20 -13.01 -9.94
C PRO A 424 15.03 -13.67 -10.66
N LEU A 425 14.46 -12.97 -11.64
CA LEU A 425 13.38 -13.46 -12.50
C LEU A 425 13.93 -13.80 -13.88
N PRO A 426 13.55 -14.93 -14.51
CA PRO A 426 13.87 -15.18 -15.91
C PRO A 426 13.01 -14.31 -16.85
N PRO A 427 13.36 -14.13 -18.13
CA PRO A 427 12.50 -13.43 -19.09
C PRO A 427 11.13 -14.09 -19.23
N SER A 428 10.07 -13.32 -19.04
CA SER A 428 8.70 -13.78 -19.28
C SER A 428 7.82 -12.63 -19.81
N THR A 429 6.63 -12.97 -20.29
CA THR A 429 5.59 -11.99 -20.62
C THR A 429 4.74 -11.62 -19.41
N ARG A 430 4.68 -12.53 -18.43
CA ARG A 430 3.96 -12.40 -17.16
C ARG A 430 4.67 -13.22 -16.09
N TYR A 431 4.62 -12.74 -14.86
CA TYR A 431 5.04 -13.47 -13.67
C TYR A 431 3.84 -13.69 -12.77
N GLU A 432 3.61 -14.94 -12.38
CA GLU A 432 2.77 -15.31 -11.25
C GLU A 432 3.69 -15.57 -10.06
N ILE A 433 3.69 -14.68 -9.09
CA ILE A 433 4.49 -14.80 -7.87
C ILE A 433 3.57 -15.23 -6.74
N GLU A 434 3.84 -16.37 -6.13
CA GLU A 434 3.03 -16.90 -5.03
C GLU A 434 3.86 -16.93 -3.74
N LEU A 435 3.31 -16.37 -2.67
CA LEU A 435 3.84 -16.47 -1.32
C LEU A 435 2.98 -17.45 -0.54
N ALA A 436 3.58 -18.54 -0.06
CA ALA A 436 2.91 -19.46 0.84
C ALA A 436 3.40 -19.27 2.27
N LEU A 437 2.47 -19.10 3.20
CA LEU A 437 2.76 -19.14 4.63
C LEU A 437 2.76 -20.60 5.09
N ILE A 438 3.89 -21.05 5.64
CA ILE A 438 4.10 -22.43 6.08
C ILE A 438 4.21 -22.45 7.59
N ALA A 439 3.36 -23.22 8.26
CA ALA A 439 3.56 -23.58 9.67
C ALA A 439 4.61 -24.71 9.75
N ILE A 440 5.57 -24.53 10.64
CA ILE A 440 6.65 -25.49 10.88
C ILE A 440 6.41 -26.15 12.23
N ASP A 441 6.20 -27.46 12.21
CA ASP A 441 6.30 -28.29 13.41
C ASP A 441 7.66 -28.97 13.40
N GLU A 442 8.61 -28.42 14.15
CA GLU A 442 9.97 -28.96 14.23
C GLU A 442 10.02 -30.32 14.94
N HIS A 443 9.05 -30.64 15.81
CA HIS A 443 9.00 -31.92 16.50
C HIS A 443 8.46 -33.05 15.62
N ALA A 444 7.51 -32.75 14.75
CA ALA A 444 6.91 -33.71 13.82
C ALA A 444 7.52 -33.69 12.40
N GLU A 445 8.55 -32.87 12.17
CA GLU A 445 9.12 -32.57 10.84
C GLU A 445 8.05 -32.20 9.79
N ARG A 446 6.91 -31.66 10.24
CA ARG A 446 5.76 -31.40 9.39
C ARG A 446 5.75 -29.95 8.94
N ARG A 447 5.58 -29.76 7.63
CA ARG A 447 5.33 -28.45 7.02
C ARG A 447 3.93 -28.43 6.46
N THR A 448 3.13 -27.45 6.91
CA THR A 448 1.74 -27.32 6.47
C THR A 448 1.54 -25.94 5.87
N THR A 449 1.04 -25.87 4.65
CA THR A 449 0.64 -24.61 4.02
C THR A 449 -0.61 -24.10 4.72
N ILE A 450 -0.51 -22.89 5.27
CA ILE A 450 -1.59 -22.23 6.03
C ILE A 450 -2.39 -21.29 5.14
N GLY A 451 -1.75 -20.73 4.12
CA GLY A 451 -2.41 -19.93 3.09
C GLY A 451 -1.47 -19.57 1.95
N LEU A 452 -2.05 -19.03 0.88
CA LEU A 452 -1.36 -18.63 -0.34
C LEU A 452 -1.75 -17.21 -0.73
N LEU A 453 -0.78 -16.42 -1.16
CA LEU A 453 -0.97 -15.09 -1.75
C LEU A 453 -0.35 -15.06 -3.14
N THR A 454 -1.18 -14.90 -4.17
CA THR A 454 -0.72 -14.78 -5.56
C THR A 454 -0.69 -13.30 -5.98
N GLN A 455 0.39 -12.92 -6.64
CA GLN A 455 0.66 -11.59 -7.16
C GLN A 455 1.03 -11.72 -8.64
N SER A 456 0.42 -10.90 -9.48
CA SER A 456 0.55 -11.04 -10.93
C SER A 456 1.17 -9.78 -11.54
N PHE A 457 2.29 -9.95 -12.24
CA PHE A 457 2.99 -8.87 -12.93
C PHE A 457 3.02 -9.15 -14.41
N ALA A 458 2.54 -8.21 -15.22
CA ALA A 458 2.51 -8.35 -16.67
C ALA A 458 3.11 -7.12 -17.34
N ARG A 459 3.55 -7.28 -18.58
CA ARG A 459 4.04 -6.18 -19.40
C ARG A 459 2.93 -5.15 -19.63
N ASN A 460 3.16 -3.88 -19.25
CA ASN A 460 2.22 -2.78 -19.48
C ASN A 460 2.02 -2.54 -20.99
N LYS A 461 3.08 -2.74 -21.78
CA LYS A 461 3.08 -2.61 -23.23
C LYS A 461 3.41 -3.95 -23.88
N PRO A 462 2.83 -4.29 -25.05
CA PRO A 462 3.17 -5.52 -25.73
C PRO A 462 4.69 -5.62 -25.94
N ALA A 463 5.28 -6.79 -25.69
CA ALA A 463 6.71 -7.02 -25.82
C ALA A 463 7.67 -6.19 -24.90
N CYS A 464 7.17 -5.36 -23.97
CA CYS A 464 8.03 -4.47 -23.18
C CYS A 464 7.63 -4.35 -21.69
N PHE A 465 8.61 -4.47 -20.79
CA PHE A 465 8.48 -3.99 -19.40
C PHE A 465 9.06 -2.58 -19.28
N GLU A 466 8.49 -1.77 -18.40
CA GLU A 466 8.88 -0.38 -18.20
C GLU A 466 9.29 -0.18 -16.73
N PHE A 467 10.48 0.36 -16.52
CA PHE A 467 11.00 0.63 -15.19
C PHE A 467 11.33 2.11 -15.03
N ILE A 468 10.76 2.75 -14.01
CA ILE A 468 11.02 4.15 -13.68
C ILE A 468 12.18 4.22 -12.69
N ARG A 469 13.18 5.04 -13.01
CA ARG A 469 14.28 5.36 -12.09
C ARG A 469 13.75 6.23 -10.96
N GLN A 470 13.95 5.78 -9.72
CA GLN A 470 13.66 6.54 -8.52
C GLN A 470 14.85 7.42 -8.13
N SER A 471 14.62 8.41 -7.27
CA SER A 471 15.67 9.30 -6.73
C SER A 471 16.86 8.58 -6.07
N ASN A 472 16.66 7.38 -5.51
CA ASN A 472 17.73 6.53 -4.95
C ASN A 472 18.52 5.74 -6.01
N GLY A 473 18.18 5.89 -7.29
CA GLY A 473 18.82 5.21 -8.41
C GLY A 473 18.20 3.85 -8.78
N VAL A 474 17.29 3.31 -7.98
CA VAL A 474 16.62 2.03 -8.25
C VAL A 474 15.62 2.19 -9.40
N TYR A 475 15.62 1.25 -10.33
CA TYR A 475 14.64 1.17 -11.40
C TYR A 475 13.52 0.22 -10.99
N ARG A 476 12.34 0.73 -10.64
CA ARG A 476 11.17 -0.10 -10.28
C ARG A 476 10.21 -0.25 -11.44
N LEU A 477 9.49 -1.36 -11.50
CA LEU A 477 8.43 -1.55 -12.47
C LEU A 477 7.39 -0.42 -12.34
N ARG A 478 7.03 0.15 -13.49
CA ARG A 478 5.97 1.14 -13.62
C ARG A 478 4.62 0.47 -13.38
N GLU A 479 3.76 1.07 -12.56
CA GLU A 479 2.41 0.52 -12.34
C GLU A 479 1.54 0.73 -13.59
N LYS A 480 0.55 -0.15 -13.79
CA LYS A 480 -0.24 -0.22 -15.03
C LYS A 480 -0.89 1.12 -15.45
N ASN A 481 -1.30 1.91 -14.46
CA ASN A 481 -1.99 3.20 -14.66
C ASN A 481 -1.16 4.39 -14.15
N GLU A 482 0.15 4.20 -13.92
CA GLU A 482 0.99 5.26 -13.37
C GLU A 482 1.22 6.38 -14.40
N ARG A 483 0.72 7.58 -14.09
CA ARG A 483 0.90 8.78 -14.93
C ARG A 483 2.25 9.45 -14.70
N LEU A 484 2.76 10.08 -15.76
CA LEU A 484 3.90 10.97 -15.65
C LEU A 484 3.40 12.41 -15.54
N SER A 485 3.67 13.04 -14.41
CA SER A 485 3.39 14.45 -14.14
C SER A 485 4.58 15.39 -14.35
N LYS A 486 5.77 14.80 -14.28
CA LYS A 486 7.07 15.46 -14.52
C LYS A 486 7.97 14.51 -15.31
N GLU A 487 9.03 15.06 -15.89
CA GLU A 487 10.01 14.27 -16.64
C GLU A 487 10.62 13.16 -15.78
N ARG A 488 10.79 11.97 -16.37
CA ARG A 488 11.36 10.80 -15.70
C ARG A 488 12.37 10.10 -16.60
N THR A 489 13.34 9.46 -15.96
CA THR A 489 14.18 8.46 -16.63
C THR A 489 13.48 7.10 -16.60
N ILE A 490 13.20 6.54 -17.77
CA ILE A 490 12.51 5.25 -17.90
C ILE A 490 13.39 4.29 -18.69
N ALA A 491 13.58 3.08 -18.14
CA ALA A 491 14.21 1.96 -18.82
C ALA A 491 13.16 1.01 -19.39
N TYR A 492 13.29 0.67 -20.66
CA TYR A 492 12.41 -0.21 -21.41
C TYR A 492 13.16 -1.52 -21.68
N VAL A 493 12.72 -2.61 -21.07
CA VAL A 493 13.26 -3.96 -21.32
C VAL A 493 12.43 -4.60 -22.42
N VAL A 494 13.04 -4.79 -23.59
CA VAL A 494 12.35 -5.11 -24.84
C VAL A 494 12.75 -6.49 -25.37
N LYS A 495 11.72 -7.26 -25.76
CA LYS A 495 11.85 -8.59 -26.34
C LYS A 495 12.79 -8.60 -27.56
N PRO A 496 13.61 -9.65 -27.74
CA PRO A 496 14.39 -9.86 -28.96
C PRO A 496 13.56 -9.66 -30.22
N GLY A 497 14.13 -8.94 -31.19
CA GLY A 497 13.49 -8.60 -32.46
C GLY A 497 12.65 -7.32 -32.45
N TYR A 498 12.41 -6.72 -31.29
CA TYR A 498 11.70 -5.44 -31.18
C TYR A 498 12.63 -4.32 -30.72
N SER A 499 12.26 -3.08 -31.01
CA SER A 499 12.96 -1.89 -30.51
C SER A 499 11.98 -0.76 -30.20
N ILE A 500 12.45 0.23 -29.44
CA ILE A 500 11.69 1.45 -29.16
C ILE A 500 12.07 2.53 -30.17
N LYS A 501 11.07 3.06 -30.87
CA LYS A 501 11.21 4.28 -31.68
C LYS A 501 10.70 5.47 -30.84
N PRO A 502 11.61 6.33 -30.33
CA PRO A 502 11.20 7.53 -29.61
C PRO A 502 10.48 8.49 -30.57
N ARG A 503 9.48 9.19 -30.07
CA ARG A 503 8.80 10.29 -30.78
C ARG A 503 8.91 11.57 -29.95
N CYS A 504 7.91 12.45 -29.99
CA CYS A 504 7.91 13.71 -29.25
C CYS A 504 8.14 13.47 -27.75
N GLY A 505 8.93 14.32 -27.08
CA GLY A 505 9.14 14.30 -25.63
C GLY A 505 9.96 13.14 -25.07
N MET A 506 10.48 12.25 -25.93
CA MET A 506 11.26 11.08 -25.54
C MET A 506 12.69 11.19 -26.06
N THR A 507 13.66 11.37 -25.16
CA THR A 507 15.07 11.60 -25.51
C THR A 507 15.92 10.38 -25.12
N PRO A 508 16.65 9.74 -26.06
CA PRO A 508 17.50 8.60 -25.73
C PRO A 508 18.66 9.01 -24.84
N ILE A 509 18.91 8.23 -23.78
CA ILE A 509 20.04 8.42 -22.85
C ILE A 509 21.10 7.36 -23.11
N SER A 510 20.72 6.08 -23.03
CA SER A 510 21.66 4.96 -23.14
C SER A 510 20.95 3.68 -23.56
N ARG A 511 21.75 2.69 -24.00
CA ARG A 511 21.30 1.36 -24.38
C ARG A 511 22.23 0.34 -23.75
N TYR A 512 21.65 -0.73 -23.21
CA TYR A 512 22.37 -1.84 -22.61
C TYR A 512 21.92 -3.15 -23.23
N GLU A 513 22.84 -4.10 -23.26
CA GLU A 513 22.56 -5.49 -23.60
C GLU A 513 22.38 -6.28 -22.31
N SER A 514 21.28 -7.02 -22.24
CA SER A 514 21.03 -7.89 -21.09
C SER A 514 21.98 -9.08 -21.08
N ARG A 515 22.32 -9.54 -19.88
CA ARG A 515 23.21 -10.68 -19.64
C ARG A 515 22.47 -11.80 -18.92
N GLY A 516 23.15 -12.94 -18.72
CA GLY A 516 22.64 -14.05 -17.92
C GLY A 516 21.37 -14.66 -18.53
N SER A 517 20.35 -14.86 -17.71
CA SER A 517 19.07 -15.43 -18.18
C SER A 517 18.31 -14.53 -19.15
N TRP A 518 18.68 -13.25 -19.24
CA TRP A 518 18.08 -12.24 -20.13
C TRP A 518 18.86 -12.01 -21.42
N GLU A 519 19.85 -12.85 -21.75
CA GLU A 519 20.64 -12.72 -22.96
C GLU A 519 19.77 -12.55 -24.22
N GLY A 520 20.07 -11.53 -25.02
CA GLY A 520 19.36 -11.18 -26.25
C GLY A 520 18.22 -10.16 -26.07
N GLU A 521 17.73 -9.94 -24.86
CA GLU A 521 16.85 -8.79 -24.55
C GLU A 521 17.66 -7.49 -24.55
N GLN A 522 16.99 -6.37 -24.82
CA GLN A 522 17.64 -5.06 -24.90
C GLN A 522 16.99 -4.08 -23.94
N VAL A 523 17.83 -3.30 -23.26
CA VAL A 523 17.38 -2.25 -22.34
C VAL A 523 17.66 -0.91 -22.98
N PHE A 524 16.60 -0.15 -23.25
CA PHE A 524 16.70 1.23 -23.74
C PHE A 524 16.33 2.20 -22.63
N VAL A 525 17.18 3.18 -22.36
CA VAL A 525 16.93 4.21 -21.33
C VAL A 525 16.66 5.54 -21.99
N PHE A 526 15.56 6.17 -21.61
CA PHE A 526 15.13 7.46 -22.13
C PHE A 526 14.82 8.44 -21.02
N SER A 527 15.00 9.73 -21.31
CA SER A 527 14.31 10.81 -20.60
C SER A 527 12.95 11.00 -21.24
N VAL A 528 11.89 10.95 -20.44
CA VAL A 528 10.50 10.88 -20.90
C VAL A 528 9.70 12.00 -20.24
N SER A 529 9.22 12.94 -21.04
CA SER A 529 8.34 14.02 -20.57
C SER A 529 6.88 13.54 -20.38
N PRO A 530 6.06 14.26 -19.60
CA PRO A 530 4.61 13.99 -19.47
C PRO A 530 3.82 13.99 -20.79
N SER A 531 4.33 14.70 -21.80
CA SER A 531 3.76 14.77 -23.14
C SER A 531 4.42 13.80 -24.12
N ALA A 532 5.29 12.92 -23.63
CA ALA A 532 6.08 12.07 -24.49
C ALA A 532 5.22 11.05 -25.23
N SER A 533 5.76 10.58 -26.35
CA SER A 533 5.16 9.53 -27.15
C SER A 533 6.24 8.61 -27.67
N GLY A 534 5.86 7.35 -27.92
CA GLY A 534 6.77 6.35 -28.43
C GLY A 534 6.03 5.25 -29.17
N SER A 535 6.78 4.44 -29.89
CA SER A 535 6.26 3.22 -30.49
C SER A 535 7.23 2.05 -30.34
N ILE A 536 6.67 0.85 -30.29
CA ILE A 536 7.41 -0.40 -30.36
C ILE A 536 7.36 -0.84 -31.81
N VAL A 537 8.53 -1.04 -32.42
CA VAL A 537 8.67 -1.47 -33.81
C VAL A 537 9.30 -2.86 -33.88
N ASP A 538 8.81 -3.67 -34.81
CA ASP A 538 9.51 -4.87 -35.23
C ASP A 538 10.77 -4.47 -35.99
N SER A 539 11.92 -4.96 -35.55
CA SER A 539 13.23 -4.52 -36.05
C SER A 539 13.54 -5.05 -37.45
N LYS A 540 12.83 -6.08 -37.93
CA LYS A 540 13.02 -6.66 -39.26
C LYS A 540 12.12 -6.01 -40.30
N THR A 541 10.86 -5.79 -39.95
CA THR A 541 9.82 -5.30 -40.87
C THR A 541 9.59 -3.79 -40.78
N GLY A 542 10.00 -3.16 -39.67
CA GLY A 542 9.71 -1.75 -39.38
C GLY A 542 8.26 -1.47 -38.99
N VAL A 543 7.42 -2.50 -38.87
CA VAL A 543 6.01 -2.37 -38.53
C VAL A 543 5.85 -1.97 -37.06
N GLU A 544 5.00 -0.98 -36.80
CA GLU A 544 4.67 -0.55 -35.44
C GLU A 544 3.69 -1.53 -34.79
N TYR A 545 4.14 -2.14 -33.69
CA TYR A 545 3.39 -3.13 -32.93
C TYR A 545 2.56 -2.51 -31.81
N ALA A 546 3.07 -1.43 -31.20
CA ALA A 546 2.36 -0.66 -30.17
C ALA A 546 2.74 0.81 -30.27
N VAL A 547 1.82 1.70 -29.90
CA VAL A 547 2.02 3.15 -29.84
C VAL A 547 1.42 3.66 -28.54
N TRP A 548 1.99 4.71 -27.97
CA TRP A 548 1.44 5.35 -26.78
C TRP A 548 1.78 6.83 -26.71
N GLN A 549 1.01 7.54 -25.89
CA GLN A 549 1.25 8.91 -25.48
C GLN A 549 1.07 9.01 -23.97
N GLU A 550 2.06 9.56 -23.27
CA GLU A 550 2.10 9.64 -21.80
C GLU A 550 0.99 10.53 -21.22
N ARG A 551 0.45 11.46 -22.01
CA ARG A 551 -0.66 12.34 -21.62
C ARG A 551 -2.00 11.62 -21.45
N TYR A 552 -2.15 10.43 -22.02
CA TYR A 552 -3.41 9.69 -22.08
C TYR A 552 -3.25 8.29 -21.49
N ILE A 553 -4.26 7.84 -20.74
CA ILE A 553 -4.38 6.44 -20.35
C ILE A 553 -5.48 5.81 -21.19
N ALA A 554 -5.11 4.93 -22.11
CA ALA A 554 -6.05 4.14 -22.89
C ALA A 554 -6.21 2.76 -22.25
N THR A 555 -7.44 2.42 -21.88
CA THR A 555 -7.81 1.09 -21.38
C THR A 555 -8.81 0.44 -22.32
N ILE A 556 -8.74 -0.88 -22.43
CA ILE A 556 -9.65 -1.68 -23.25
C ILE A 556 -10.32 -2.67 -22.31
N ASP A 557 -11.64 -2.60 -22.22
CA ASP A 557 -12.42 -3.62 -21.54
C ASP A 557 -12.45 -4.89 -22.40
N LYS A 558 -11.78 -5.95 -21.91
CA LYS A 558 -11.68 -7.24 -22.59
C LYS A 558 -12.52 -8.33 -21.92
N THR A 559 -13.54 -7.95 -21.15
CA THR A 559 -14.42 -8.88 -20.41
C THR A 559 -15.00 -10.00 -21.25
N HIS A 560 -15.22 -9.78 -22.54
CA HIS A 560 -15.82 -10.74 -23.47
C HIS A 560 -14.82 -11.34 -24.46
N ILE A 561 -13.52 -11.33 -24.14
CA ILE A 561 -12.52 -11.99 -24.99
C ILE A 561 -12.65 -13.52 -24.90
N LEU A 562 -12.72 -14.19 -26.05
CA LEU A 562 -12.75 -15.65 -26.18
C LEU A 562 -11.35 -16.27 -26.19
N GLY A 563 -10.38 -15.51 -26.68
CA GLY A 563 -9.01 -15.98 -26.85
C GLY A 563 -8.19 -15.04 -27.72
N LYS A 564 -7.08 -15.54 -28.25
CA LYS A 564 -6.21 -14.81 -29.17
C LYS A 564 -5.78 -15.71 -30.32
N THR A 565 -5.55 -15.12 -31.49
CA THR A 565 -4.91 -15.82 -32.62
C THR A 565 -3.42 -16.08 -32.36
N SER A 566 -2.78 -16.89 -33.21
CA SER A 566 -1.31 -17.08 -33.20
C SER A 566 -0.54 -15.76 -33.31
N ASP A 567 -1.13 -14.78 -33.99
CA ASP A 567 -0.57 -13.45 -34.21
C ASP A 567 -0.96 -12.46 -33.10
N SER A 568 -1.47 -12.97 -31.97
CA SER A 568 -1.88 -12.20 -30.80
C SER A 568 -3.02 -11.20 -31.05
N VAL A 569 -3.89 -11.47 -32.05
CA VAL A 569 -5.12 -10.69 -32.28
C VAL A 569 -6.21 -11.20 -31.36
N ASP A 570 -6.85 -10.30 -30.62
CA ASP A 570 -7.92 -10.67 -29.67
C ASP A 570 -9.17 -11.16 -30.41
N LEU A 571 -9.79 -12.23 -29.91
CA LEU A 571 -10.97 -12.86 -30.51
C LEU A 571 -12.21 -12.59 -29.66
N TYR A 572 -13.28 -12.14 -30.30
CA TYR A 572 -14.60 -11.94 -29.69
C TYR A 572 -15.64 -12.79 -30.42
N GLY A 573 -16.71 -13.16 -29.74
CA GLY A 573 -17.89 -13.75 -30.39
C GLY A 573 -18.99 -12.72 -30.64
N PHE A 574 -20.18 -13.20 -30.97
CA PHE A 574 -21.37 -12.40 -31.15
C PHE A 574 -22.34 -12.56 -29.99
N ARG A 575 -22.70 -11.45 -29.33
CA ARG A 575 -23.75 -11.39 -28.33
C ARG A 575 -24.74 -10.29 -28.73
N PRO A 576 -26.01 -10.60 -29.02
CA PRO A 576 -26.98 -9.57 -29.41
C PRO A 576 -27.23 -8.57 -28.28
N SER A 577 -27.18 -7.27 -28.58
CA SER A 577 -27.54 -6.19 -27.65
C SER A 577 -29.01 -5.77 -27.81
N SER A 578 -29.52 -4.97 -26.87
CA SER A 578 -30.89 -4.42 -26.91
C SER A 578 -31.14 -3.50 -28.11
N ILE A 579 -30.09 -2.97 -28.73
CA ILE A 579 -30.14 -2.08 -29.90
C ILE A 579 -29.78 -2.81 -31.21
N GLY A 580 -29.66 -4.14 -31.19
CA GLY A 580 -29.43 -4.98 -32.37
C GLY A 580 -27.97 -5.02 -32.87
N THR A 581 -27.02 -4.60 -32.03
CA THR A 581 -25.57 -4.65 -32.30
C THR A 581 -24.91 -5.81 -31.54
N ASN A 582 -23.58 -5.94 -31.63
CA ASN A 582 -22.82 -6.94 -30.88
C ASN A 582 -22.40 -6.42 -29.48
N GLY A 583 -23.20 -6.73 -28.47
CA GLY A 583 -22.96 -6.47 -27.05
C GLY A 583 -21.75 -7.19 -26.44
N GLY A 584 -21.09 -8.09 -27.18
CA GLY A 584 -19.87 -8.78 -26.75
C GLY A 584 -18.59 -8.04 -27.11
N LEU A 585 -18.68 -6.88 -27.77
CA LEU A 585 -17.52 -6.10 -28.20
C LEU A 585 -16.90 -5.27 -27.07
N PRO A 586 -15.60 -4.93 -27.16
CA PRO A 586 -14.91 -4.20 -26.11
C PRO A 586 -15.30 -2.73 -26.04
N ILE A 587 -15.28 -2.18 -24.82
CA ILE A 587 -15.36 -0.73 -24.59
C ILE A 587 -13.95 -0.19 -24.43
N ILE A 588 -13.56 0.80 -25.22
CA ILE A 588 -12.27 1.47 -25.09
C ILE A 588 -12.50 2.76 -24.31
N SER A 589 -11.73 3.00 -23.25
CA SER A 589 -11.80 4.27 -22.54
C SER A 589 -10.45 4.98 -22.52
N VAL A 590 -10.48 6.28 -22.79
CA VAL A 590 -9.31 7.15 -22.79
C VAL A 590 -9.50 8.19 -21.71
N GLU A 591 -8.61 8.18 -20.73
CA GLU A 591 -8.58 9.14 -19.66
C GLU A 591 -7.51 10.21 -19.96
N ALA A 592 -7.87 11.47 -19.75
CA ALA A 592 -7.00 12.62 -20.04
C ALA A 592 -6.95 13.59 -18.86
N PHE A 593 -5.83 14.31 -18.74
CA PHE A 593 -5.67 15.39 -17.74
C PHE A 593 -6.66 16.55 -17.93
N ASP A 594 -7.06 16.82 -19.17
CA ASP A 594 -8.05 17.85 -19.52
C ASP A 594 -9.07 17.24 -20.48
N GLY A 595 -10.15 16.75 -19.89
CA GLY A 595 -11.23 16.08 -20.58
C GLY A 595 -11.93 16.91 -21.64
N ARG A 596 -12.10 18.22 -21.37
CA ARG A 596 -12.81 19.16 -22.26
C ARG A 596 -12.03 19.44 -23.52
N ASN A 597 -10.71 19.54 -23.41
CA ASN A 597 -9.86 19.63 -24.59
C ASN A 597 -9.71 18.26 -25.26
N ALA A 598 -9.57 17.18 -24.50
CA ALA A 598 -9.40 15.84 -25.04
C ALA A 598 -10.58 15.35 -25.88
N ILE A 599 -11.84 15.65 -25.50
CA ILE A 599 -13.01 15.19 -26.27
C ILE A 599 -13.08 15.77 -27.68
N ASN A 600 -12.59 17.01 -27.84
CA ASN A 600 -12.57 17.70 -29.14
C ASN A 600 -11.32 17.34 -29.95
N ASP A 601 -10.22 17.01 -29.27
CA ASP A 601 -8.92 16.74 -29.87
C ASP A 601 -8.73 15.25 -30.23
N LEU A 602 -9.43 14.32 -29.57
CA LEU A 602 -9.34 12.89 -29.89
C LEU A 602 -10.26 12.52 -31.07
N ASP A 603 -9.66 11.85 -32.05
CA ASP A 603 -10.34 11.25 -33.19
C ASP A 603 -10.25 9.73 -33.11
N ILE A 604 -11.31 9.05 -33.54
CA ILE A 604 -11.35 7.59 -33.65
C ILE A 604 -11.54 7.18 -35.12
N THR A 605 -10.72 6.23 -35.55
CA THR A 605 -10.86 5.55 -36.83
C THR A 605 -11.02 4.06 -36.57
N CYS A 606 -12.18 3.51 -36.93
CA CYS A 606 -12.45 2.08 -36.88
C CYS A 606 -12.61 1.57 -38.30
N ILE A 607 -11.80 0.59 -38.69
CA ILE A 607 -11.84 -0.07 -39.99
C ILE A 607 -12.13 -1.55 -39.77
N VAL A 608 -13.21 -2.02 -40.37
CA VAL A 608 -13.75 -3.38 -40.27
C VAL A 608 -13.77 -3.94 -41.69
N ASP A 609 -12.96 -4.95 -41.96
CA ASP A 609 -12.85 -5.60 -43.28
C ASP A 609 -12.76 -4.54 -44.41
N ASP A 610 -11.79 -3.63 -44.25
CA ASP A 610 -11.48 -2.50 -45.14
C ASP A 610 -12.56 -1.41 -45.28
N ARG A 611 -13.62 -1.45 -44.45
CA ARG A 611 -14.67 -0.42 -44.39
C ARG A 611 -14.59 0.40 -43.11
N ARG A 612 -14.68 1.73 -43.25
CA ARG A 612 -14.72 2.62 -42.08
C ARG A 612 -16.08 2.57 -41.41
N ILE A 613 -16.11 2.30 -40.11
CA ILE A 613 -17.31 2.27 -39.28
C ILE A 613 -17.29 3.43 -38.28
N ALA A 614 -18.47 4.00 -38.04
CA ALA A 614 -18.66 5.02 -37.03
C ALA A 614 -18.77 4.37 -35.63
N VAL A 615 -17.99 4.89 -34.68
CA VAL A 615 -18.00 4.41 -33.29
C VAL A 615 -18.56 5.52 -32.40
N PRO A 616 -19.61 5.25 -31.61
CA PRO A 616 -20.13 6.20 -30.64
C PRO A 616 -19.07 6.59 -29.62
N ARG A 617 -19.04 7.89 -29.27
CA ARG A 617 -18.20 8.42 -28.19
C ARG A 617 -19.08 9.01 -27.10
N LYS A 618 -18.77 8.70 -25.85
CA LYS A 618 -19.47 9.20 -24.66
C LYS A 618 -18.45 9.82 -23.72
N ALA A 619 -18.75 11.03 -23.25
CA ALA A 619 -17.99 11.64 -22.18
C ALA A 619 -18.57 11.20 -20.85
N LEU A 620 -17.73 10.62 -20.01
CA LEU A 620 -18.04 10.31 -18.62
C LEU A 620 -17.43 11.45 -17.81
N TRP A 621 -18.26 12.40 -17.42
CA TRP A 621 -17.89 13.51 -16.56
C TRP A 621 -18.20 13.15 -15.11
N ASP A 622 -17.31 13.49 -14.20
CA ASP A 622 -17.74 13.71 -12.82
C ASP A 622 -18.32 15.14 -12.76
N GLU A 623 -19.66 15.25 -12.73
CA GLU A 623 -20.35 16.54 -12.70
C GLU A 623 -20.13 17.31 -11.38
N THR A 624 -19.51 16.68 -10.37
CA THR A 624 -19.39 17.24 -9.02
C THR A 624 -18.04 17.92 -8.72
N GLU A 625 -17.04 17.83 -9.61
CA GLU A 625 -15.67 18.27 -9.30
C GLU A 625 -15.08 19.32 -10.24
N SER A 626 -14.27 20.21 -9.66
CA SER A 626 -13.46 21.22 -10.35
C SER A 626 -12.22 20.65 -11.06
N ASP A 627 -11.92 19.35 -10.86
CA ASP A 627 -10.76 18.70 -11.45
C ASP A 627 -11.16 18.18 -12.84
N ASN A 628 -10.67 18.83 -13.91
CA ASN A 628 -11.02 18.59 -15.32
C ASN A 628 -10.59 17.21 -15.88
N ILE A 629 -10.42 16.18 -15.04
CA ILE A 629 -10.14 14.82 -15.49
C ILE A 629 -11.43 14.28 -16.12
N ALA A 630 -11.39 13.91 -17.40
CA ALA A 630 -12.51 13.19 -18.00
C ALA A 630 -12.06 11.89 -18.65
N LYS A 631 -12.98 10.94 -18.58
CA LYS A 631 -12.88 9.65 -19.23
C LYS A 631 -13.79 9.66 -20.45
N ILE A 632 -13.22 9.38 -21.61
CA ILE A 632 -13.94 9.33 -22.88
C ILE A 632 -14.07 7.86 -23.25
N ALA A 633 -15.30 7.36 -23.30
CA ALA A 633 -15.60 5.99 -23.71
C ALA A 633 -15.94 5.93 -25.20
N PHE A 634 -15.30 5.01 -25.90
CA PHE A 634 -15.60 4.59 -27.27
C PHE A 634 -16.19 3.18 -27.19
N ASP A 635 -17.52 3.11 -27.28
CA ASP A 635 -18.25 1.87 -27.10
C ASP A 635 -18.44 1.16 -28.43
N LEU A 636 -17.59 0.17 -28.70
CA LEU A 636 -17.68 -0.61 -29.95
C LEU A 636 -18.92 -1.51 -29.93
N SER A 637 -19.49 -1.81 -28.76
CA SER A 637 -20.71 -2.59 -28.66
C SER A 637 -21.92 -1.86 -29.21
N GLU A 638 -21.87 -0.52 -29.30
CA GLU A 638 -22.91 0.31 -29.90
C GLU A 638 -22.64 0.66 -31.37
N ALA A 639 -21.54 0.17 -31.95
CA ALA A 639 -21.18 0.47 -33.33
C ALA A 639 -21.96 -0.41 -34.33
N TYR A 640 -22.78 0.24 -35.17
CA TYR A 640 -23.46 -0.42 -36.28
C TYR A 640 -22.45 -0.86 -37.35
N GLY A 641 -22.41 -2.15 -37.67
CA GLY A 641 -21.56 -2.70 -38.74
C GLY A 641 -20.43 -3.61 -38.26
N ILE A 642 -20.21 -3.76 -36.95
CA ILE A 642 -19.36 -4.81 -36.39
C ILE A 642 -20.26 -6.00 -36.04
N ASN A 643 -20.33 -6.96 -36.97
CA ASN A 643 -21.37 -7.97 -37.03
C ASN A 643 -20.88 -9.36 -36.58
N TRP A 644 -21.69 -10.40 -36.86
CA TRP A 644 -21.49 -11.82 -36.51
C TRP A 644 -20.12 -12.41 -36.89
N HIS A 645 -19.48 -11.89 -37.93
CA HIS A 645 -18.15 -12.29 -38.33
C HIS A 645 -17.38 -11.08 -38.87
N VAL A 646 -16.15 -10.92 -38.40
CA VAL A 646 -15.20 -9.89 -38.82
C VAL A 646 -13.82 -10.54 -38.85
N GLU A 647 -13.19 -10.60 -40.02
CA GLU A 647 -11.84 -11.15 -40.15
C GLU A 647 -10.81 -10.20 -39.54
N LYS A 648 -10.98 -8.91 -39.78
CA LYS A 648 -10.04 -7.88 -39.34
C LYS A 648 -10.75 -6.59 -38.94
N CYS A 649 -10.76 -6.32 -37.64
CA CYS A 649 -11.05 -5.00 -37.11
C CYS A 649 -9.77 -4.32 -36.66
N SER A 650 -9.62 -3.04 -37.03
CA SER A 650 -8.56 -2.18 -36.54
C SER A 650 -9.14 -0.86 -36.06
N VAL A 651 -8.76 -0.48 -34.84
CA VAL A 651 -9.17 0.76 -34.19
C VAL A 651 -7.92 1.58 -33.90
N GLU A 652 -7.93 2.83 -34.34
CA GLU A 652 -6.90 3.82 -34.03
C GLU A 652 -7.55 5.03 -33.38
N ILE A 653 -7.02 5.42 -32.21
CA ILE A 653 -7.37 6.67 -31.53
C ILE A 653 -6.16 7.59 -31.67
N LYS A 654 -6.39 8.82 -32.13
CA LYS A 654 -5.33 9.80 -32.39
C LYS A 654 -5.70 11.17 -31.87
N GLN A 655 -4.68 11.93 -31.46
CA GLN A 655 -4.78 13.33 -31.10
C GLN A 655 -4.64 14.20 -32.37
N ARG A 656 -5.70 14.93 -32.74
CA ARG A 656 -5.77 15.73 -33.97
C ARG A 656 -4.72 16.83 -34.00
N SER A 657 -4.51 17.52 -32.89
CA SER A 657 -3.59 18.66 -32.78
C SER A 657 -2.12 18.31 -33.04
N ILE A 658 -1.74 17.03 -32.97
CA ILE A 658 -0.35 16.56 -33.15
C ILE A 658 -0.17 15.83 -34.50
N GLY A 659 -1.22 15.70 -35.32
CA GLY A 659 -1.19 15.05 -36.64
C GLY A 659 -1.04 13.53 -36.55
N ASP A 660 0.17 13.05 -36.28
CA ASP A 660 0.55 11.61 -36.16
C ASP A 660 0.50 11.09 -34.71
N GLY A 661 -0.18 11.82 -33.82
CA GLY A 661 -0.27 11.53 -32.40
C GLY A 661 -1.19 10.36 -32.06
N ALA A 662 -0.85 9.14 -32.47
CA ALA A 662 -1.61 7.94 -32.12
C ALA A 662 -1.53 7.66 -30.61
N VAL A 663 -2.70 7.68 -29.95
CA VAL A 663 -2.89 7.38 -28.52
C VAL A 663 -3.01 5.88 -28.30
N LEU A 664 -3.75 5.21 -29.17
CA LEU A 664 -3.99 3.77 -29.11
C LEU A 664 -4.13 3.21 -30.52
N ARG A 665 -3.56 2.02 -30.74
CA ARG A 665 -3.90 1.14 -31.85
C ARG A 665 -4.30 -0.23 -31.32
N TYR A 666 -5.45 -0.71 -31.75
CA TYR A 666 -6.01 -1.97 -31.31
C TYR A 666 -6.52 -2.79 -32.50
N ARG A 667 -6.34 -4.11 -32.44
CA ARG A 667 -6.78 -5.05 -33.48
C ARG A 667 -7.50 -6.22 -32.82
N PHE A 668 -8.62 -6.60 -33.39
CA PHE A 668 -9.39 -7.76 -32.96
C PHE A 668 -10.15 -8.37 -34.14
N ALA A 669 -10.66 -9.58 -33.96
CA ALA A 669 -11.55 -10.25 -34.90
C ALA A 669 -12.81 -10.75 -34.19
N VAL A 670 -13.88 -10.96 -34.96
CA VAL A 670 -15.14 -11.53 -34.46
C VAL A 670 -15.37 -12.87 -35.16
N ILE A 671 -15.47 -13.93 -34.36
CA ILE A 671 -15.78 -15.27 -34.85
C ILE A 671 -17.26 -15.58 -34.61
N PRO A 672 -17.90 -16.40 -35.48
CA PRO A 672 -19.33 -16.65 -35.43
C PRO A 672 -19.72 -17.65 -34.32
N ILE A 673 -19.44 -17.29 -33.07
CA ILE A 673 -19.83 -18.02 -31.85
C ILE A 673 -20.84 -17.14 -31.09
N GLN A 674 -22.01 -17.69 -30.76
CA GLN A 674 -23.09 -16.98 -30.10
C GLN A 674 -23.18 -17.32 -28.59
N GLU A 675 -23.58 -16.34 -27.76
CA GLU A 675 -23.97 -16.53 -26.34
C GLU A 675 -22.93 -17.21 -25.43
N PHE A 676 -21.71 -16.66 -25.41
CA PHE A 676 -20.58 -17.14 -24.60
C PHE A 676 -20.38 -16.37 -23.29
#